data_AF-A0A4P5VSG4-F1
#
_entry.id   AF-A0A4P5VSG4-F1
#
_cell.length_a   1.000
_cell.length_b   1.000
_cell.length_c   1.000
_cell.angle_alpha   90.00
_cell.angle_beta   90.00
_cell.angle_gamma   90.00
#
_symmetry.space_group_name_H-M   'P 1'
#
loop_
_entity.id
_entity.type
_entity.pdbx_description
1 polymer ?
#
loop_
_entity_poly.entity_id
_entity_poly.type
_entity_poly.pdbx_seq_one_letter_code
_entity_poly.pdbx_strand_id
1 'polypeptide(L)'
;MRAMSISFVLLLSACLPGEGQTLLVIAPGSELDDPAFAEGKAWFTTIQDAIDAASSGDTVAVAAGTYSEDITMRSGVNVDGAGQGQSYLVGTVTFAGAAVGTTLSGFTLVDATWSATRARYTDNGVTVTSGYATLEDVGAYYYNYAIYSNGADGVVLSDVTLGYNWYGVYSYESGPLTMYNSLVASNGAGGVAISGGEGANLIHNDFLANSFSGTASYLVGAVGIANASSSYTWTVANNILTSNYYGLDLYSATTVVQKNNLVWGNTTDYINDAAADGSDISADPLFEGAAEGNYKLTAVSPCLDTASGSYTIAVDSEGESRPQGAGYDVGMDEYALSTYDLIVTEVMANAITESTQEFVEVYNAGTSSVDLAGLMLTDGDEMDTIKAFGAGSTTLAPGAYAVVIDPEYATGYTIDASVTVVTTSDTEVGNGLTTGDPISLYETDGSTLISSFSFPKDPGNGISMEMVDLTDGDVTGNWRASDCASGSSPGAAHCFAPTGDPSALVITEVLANAAVEAQGEYVELYNSGTLEIDAAGLIFKDSKSKDTLEGFQGGSTLIGPGEHAVILDRGYAYDYYLPTDIVLLTTGDSTLGNGLSVSDKVYLYQTDGTTLIDSYTFASDPGDGYAIEKVDYAAGDTAANWARASASCTRGRSPGRLNGSAGGICEAILINEVMNNPLNEDTGEFIELYNAGVDTIDLAGMVLTDGAEDDTIASFGGGTTELAPGEYAVIVDSEYAGEYSIPADAVIMTLGNSTIGNGLSVKDEVVFYETDGESMVDAMIYPINPGNGLSIERVAIAGGLDTADNWLASTCGSGSSPGADNCVSTGSSGATESVYDLVITEIMSNPLDESTGEFIEIYNNDTASIDLLYMVVWDGDALDTVFGFTDIYDTILAPGEYAVILDVNYAGDYSAIPTGALILTVDDSNIGSGLSTNDPVFLYESDGASLIDSYSYPTDAGNGKSIVKTSIAAGDTAANWVKSTCSTGSSPGQGTCP
;
A
#
# COMPACT_ATOMS: atom_id res chain seq x y z
N MET A 1 55.07 -18.83 8.78
CA MET A 1 55.49 -18.58 10.18
C MET A 1 54.69 -17.37 10.64
N ARG A 2 53.81 -17.42 11.64
CA ARG A 2 53.70 -18.27 12.83
C ARG A 2 52.31 -18.86 12.95
N ALA A 3 52.25 -20.14 13.28
CA ALA A 3 51.07 -20.80 13.84
C ALA A 3 50.97 -20.40 15.32
N MET A 4 49.77 -20.09 15.80
CA MET A 4 49.49 -20.04 17.23
C MET A 4 48.24 -20.88 17.49
N SER A 5 48.50 -22.11 17.93
CA SER A 5 47.54 -23.05 18.50
C SER A 5 47.06 -22.47 19.83
N ILE A 6 45.74 -22.26 19.99
CA ILE A 6 45.12 -22.05 21.30
C ILE A 6 44.17 -23.22 21.53
N SER A 7 44.58 -24.12 22.43
CA SER A 7 43.71 -25.14 23.02
C SER A 7 42.79 -24.44 24.03
N PHE A 8 41.47 -24.51 23.84
CA PHE A 8 40.52 -24.21 24.90
C PHE A 8 40.14 -25.50 25.64
N VAL A 9 40.22 -25.42 26.96
CA VAL A 9 39.92 -26.50 27.91
C VAL A 9 38.41 -26.53 28.12
N LEU A 10 37.82 -27.69 27.84
CA LEU A 10 36.43 -28.04 28.12
C LEU A 10 36.14 -27.91 29.62
N LEU A 11 35.26 -26.98 30.01
CA LEU A 11 34.62 -26.94 31.32
C LEU A 11 33.18 -27.42 31.13
N LEU A 12 32.95 -28.74 31.23
CA LEU A 12 31.60 -29.28 31.38
C LEU A 12 31.05 -28.84 32.74
N SER A 13 30.08 -27.93 32.73
CA SER A 13 29.15 -27.79 33.85
C SER A 13 28.18 -28.97 33.79
N ALA A 14 28.08 -29.75 34.86
CA ALA A 14 27.21 -30.92 34.92
C ALA A 14 25.76 -30.47 35.08
N CYS A 15 24.95 -30.58 34.02
CA CYS A 15 23.50 -30.40 34.10
C CYS A 15 22.82 -31.60 34.81
N LEU A 16 21.67 -31.34 35.44
CA LEU A 16 20.83 -32.35 36.09
C LEU A 16 20.29 -33.33 35.03
N PRO A 17 20.13 -34.62 35.34
CA PRO A 17 19.61 -35.59 34.39
C PRO A 17 18.12 -35.29 34.08
N GLY A 18 17.84 -34.73 32.90
CA GLY A 18 16.48 -34.56 32.39
C GLY A 18 16.20 -33.30 31.56
N GLU A 19 17.05 -32.27 31.60
CA GLU A 19 16.89 -31.06 30.78
C GLU A 19 17.96 -31.04 29.68
N GLY A 20 17.54 -30.91 28.42
CA GLY A 20 18.45 -30.77 27.28
C GLY A 20 19.24 -29.47 27.33
N GLN A 21 20.34 -29.43 26.58
CA GLN A 21 21.20 -28.26 26.45
C GLN A 21 20.81 -27.42 25.23
N THR A 22 21.09 -26.12 25.28
CA THR A 22 20.99 -25.22 24.12
C THR A 22 22.35 -25.04 23.47
N LEU A 23 22.47 -25.35 22.18
CA LEU A 23 23.63 -25.12 21.34
C LEU A 23 23.35 -23.90 20.46
N LEU A 24 24.28 -22.94 20.40
CA LEU A 24 24.07 -21.70 19.66
C LEU A 24 24.74 -21.76 18.28
N VAL A 25 24.04 -21.34 17.24
CA VAL A 25 24.57 -21.16 15.89
C VAL A 25 24.53 -19.68 15.53
N ILE A 26 25.63 -19.18 14.99
CA ILE A 26 25.75 -17.80 14.49
C ILE A 26 26.27 -17.82 13.05
N ALA A 27 25.75 -16.90 12.23
CA ALA A 27 26.13 -16.81 10.82
C ALA A 27 27.65 -16.56 10.65
N PRO A 28 28.28 -17.10 9.60
CA PRO A 28 29.69 -16.85 9.33
C PRO A 28 29.99 -15.36 9.14
N GLY A 29 30.73 -14.75 10.08
CA GLY A 29 31.18 -13.36 9.98
C GLY A 29 30.32 -12.31 10.68
N SER A 30 29.25 -12.71 11.40
CA SER A 30 28.48 -11.81 12.24
C SER A 30 29.18 -11.49 13.58
N GLU A 31 28.99 -10.27 14.08
CA GLU A 31 29.35 -9.87 15.45
C GLU A 31 28.11 -10.07 16.35
N LEU A 32 28.30 -10.51 17.60
CA LEU A 32 27.21 -10.68 18.57
C LEU A 32 26.89 -9.33 19.21
N ASP A 33 25.65 -8.84 19.04
CA ASP A 33 25.21 -7.56 19.63
C ASP A 33 25.11 -7.60 21.17
N ASP A 34 24.89 -8.79 21.75
CA ASP A 34 24.94 -9.00 23.20
C ASP A 34 25.96 -10.10 23.61
N PRO A 35 27.13 -9.74 24.15
CA PRO A 35 28.11 -10.70 24.65
C PRO A 35 27.64 -11.50 25.87
N ALA A 36 26.57 -11.10 26.58
CA ALA A 36 25.99 -11.88 27.68
C ALA A 36 25.21 -13.11 27.19
N PHE A 37 24.68 -13.07 25.97
CA PHE A 37 23.93 -14.17 25.35
C PHE A 37 24.78 -15.42 25.05
N ALA A 38 26.09 -15.22 24.84
CA ALA A 38 27.05 -16.28 24.50
C ALA A 38 27.81 -16.85 25.72
N GLU A 39 27.64 -16.30 26.92
CA GLU A 39 28.44 -16.70 28.09
C GLU A 39 28.07 -18.11 28.58
N GLY A 40 28.96 -19.09 28.35
CA GLY A 40 28.81 -20.46 28.83
C GLY A 40 28.12 -21.45 27.87
N LYS A 41 27.80 -21.05 26.64
CA LYS A 41 27.23 -21.92 25.58
C LYS A 41 28.29 -22.40 24.59
N ALA A 42 28.09 -23.56 23.98
CA ALA A 42 28.86 -24.00 22.82
C ALA A 42 28.32 -23.30 21.56
N TRP A 43 29.21 -22.74 20.75
CA TRP A 43 28.87 -21.97 19.55
C TRP A 43 29.41 -22.65 18.28
N PHE A 44 28.60 -22.59 17.23
CA PHE A 44 28.83 -23.20 15.92
C PHE A 44 28.62 -22.16 14.83
N THR A 45 29.25 -22.38 13.68
CA THR A 45 29.08 -21.51 12.49
C THR A 45 28.22 -22.16 11.40
N THR A 46 27.78 -23.40 11.63
CA THR A 46 26.85 -24.15 10.77
C THR A 46 25.83 -24.85 11.65
N ILE A 47 24.62 -25.00 11.12
CA ILE A 47 23.50 -25.66 11.77
C ILE A 47 23.78 -27.16 11.87
N GLN A 48 24.31 -27.78 10.81
CA GLN A 48 24.59 -29.22 10.80
C GLN A 48 25.62 -29.64 11.86
N ASP A 49 26.68 -28.85 12.08
CA ASP A 49 27.68 -29.18 13.11
C ASP A 49 27.08 -29.12 14.52
N ALA A 50 26.14 -28.21 14.76
CA ALA A 50 25.41 -28.12 16.02
C ALA A 50 24.46 -29.31 16.21
N ILE A 51 23.72 -29.72 15.17
CA ILE A 51 22.87 -30.91 15.18
C ILE A 51 23.69 -32.19 15.45
N ASP A 52 24.88 -32.30 14.86
CA ASP A 52 25.78 -33.44 15.05
C ASP A 52 26.34 -33.51 16.48
N ALA A 53 26.55 -32.35 17.11
CA ALA A 53 26.98 -32.24 18.49
C ALA A 53 25.83 -32.46 19.50
N ALA A 54 24.59 -32.18 19.11
CA ALA A 54 23.41 -32.31 19.95
C ALA A 54 23.03 -33.77 20.28
N SER A 55 22.44 -33.95 21.44
CA SER A 55 21.83 -35.20 21.92
C SER A 55 20.30 -35.06 21.97
N SER A 56 19.58 -36.18 21.97
CA SER A 56 18.12 -36.15 22.09
C SER A 56 17.69 -35.41 23.37
N GLY A 57 16.80 -34.44 23.21
CA GLY A 57 16.34 -33.49 24.21
C GLY A 57 16.96 -32.09 24.08
N ASP A 58 18.06 -31.94 23.33
CA ASP A 58 18.75 -30.66 23.14
C ASP A 58 18.06 -29.78 22.09
N THR A 59 18.28 -28.47 22.18
CA THR A 59 17.84 -27.46 21.21
C THR A 59 19.05 -26.80 20.54
N VAL A 60 19.02 -26.69 19.22
CA VAL A 60 19.93 -25.88 18.41
C VAL A 60 19.26 -24.53 18.17
N ALA A 61 19.67 -23.50 18.89
CA ALA A 61 19.18 -22.13 18.70
C ALA A 61 20.04 -21.43 17.64
N VAL A 62 19.41 -20.93 16.59
CA VAL A 62 20.06 -20.31 15.44
C VAL A 62 19.71 -18.83 15.43
N ALA A 63 20.73 -17.98 15.49
CA ALA A 63 20.53 -16.54 15.44
C ALA A 63 20.09 -16.09 14.04
N ALA A 64 19.47 -14.91 13.96
CA ALA A 64 19.13 -14.27 12.69
C ALA A 64 20.33 -14.19 11.73
N GLY A 65 20.04 -14.30 10.43
CA GLY A 65 21.03 -14.33 9.35
C GLY A 65 20.83 -15.48 8.38
N THR A 66 21.71 -15.56 7.38
CA THR A 66 21.62 -16.53 6.28
C THR A 66 22.63 -17.67 6.44
N TYR A 67 22.13 -18.90 6.29
CA TYR A 67 22.88 -20.14 6.41
C TYR A 67 22.72 -20.92 5.10
N SER A 68 23.81 -21.11 4.36
CA SER A 68 23.80 -21.87 3.09
C SER A 68 24.34 -23.28 3.32
N GLU A 69 23.45 -24.21 3.66
CA GLU A 69 23.78 -25.61 3.93
C GLU A 69 22.55 -26.51 3.79
N ASP A 70 22.77 -27.79 3.49
CA ASP A 70 21.75 -28.83 3.65
C ASP A 70 21.83 -29.42 5.06
N ILE A 71 20.68 -29.57 5.72
CA ILE A 71 20.61 -30.11 7.08
C ILE A 71 19.84 -31.43 7.13
N THR A 72 20.35 -32.37 7.92
CA THR A 72 19.69 -33.62 8.26
C THR A 72 19.34 -33.60 9.75
N MET A 73 18.04 -33.61 10.03
CA MET A 73 17.51 -33.55 11.39
C MET A 73 17.88 -34.80 12.19
N ARG A 74 18.27 -34.59 13.44
CA ARG A 74 18.58 -35.67 14.38
C ARG A 74 17.38 -35.98 15.24
N SER A 75 17.07 -37.27 15.38
CA SER A 75 15.95 -37.74 16.19
C SER A 75 15.98 -37.15 17.61
N GLY A 76 14.92 -36.39 17.93
CA GLY A 76 14.69 -35.78 19.23
C GLY A 76 15.55 -34.54 19.52
N VAL A 77 16.13 -33.89 18.51
CA VAL A 77 16.79 -32.59 18.62
C VAL A 77 15.89 -31.54 17.97
N ASN A 78 15.65 -30.43 18.66
CA ASN A 78 14.88 -29.31 18.12
C ASN A 78 15.84 -28.29 17.49
N VAL A 79 15.45 -27.68 16.38
CA VAL A 79 16.22 -26.62 15.72
C VAL A 79 15.32 -25.38 15.62
N ASP A 80 15.75 -24.29 16.22
CA ASP A 80 14.93 -23.11 16.49
C ASP A 80 15.64 -21.86 15.99
N GLY A 81 15.11 -21.24 14.94
CA GLY A 81 15.59 -19.99 14.38
C GLY A 81 15.01 -18.78 15.10
N ALA A 82 15.46 -17.59 14.71
CA ALA A 82 14.99 -16.33 15.30
C ALA A 82 13.58 -15.90 14.81
N GLY A 83 13.00 -16.62 13.85
CA GLY A 83 11.70 -16.32 13.24
C GLY A 83 11.74 -16.36 11.72
N GLN A 84 10.59 -16.58 11.09
CA GLN A 84 10.41 -16.39 9.66
C GLN A 84 10.80 -14.95 9.26
N GLY A 85 11.53 -14.79 8.15
CA GLY A 85 12.08 -13.50 7.71
C GLY A 85 13.32 -13.03 8.50
N GLN A 86 13.70 -13.72 9.58
CA GLN A 86 14.90 -13.39 10.38
C GLN A 86 16.02 -14.41 10.18
N SER A 87 15.70 -15.70 10.15
CA SER A 87 16.68 -16.79 9.93
C SER A 87 16.44 -17.48 8.60
N TYR A 88 17.39 -17.36 7.67
CA TYR A 88 17.29 -17.92 6.32
C TYR A 88 18.15 -19.18 6.18
N LEU A 89 17.56 -20.28 5.69
CA LEU A 89 18.28 -21.48 5.27
C LEU A 89 18.19 -21.62 3.75
N VAL A 90 19.32 -21.43 3.08
CA VAL A 90 19.48 -21.65 1.63
C VAL A 90 20.00 -23.07 1.42
N GLY A 91 19.09 -24.02 1.23
CA GLY A 91 19.37 -25.44 1.22
C GLY A 91 18.20 -26.28 1.71
N THR A 92 18.39 -27.60 1.81
CA THR A 92 17.31 -28.55 2.07
C THR A 92 17.33 -29.13 3.48
N VAL A 93 16.16 -29.56 3.96
CA VAL A 93 15.98 -30.21 5.27
C VAL A 93 15.53 -31.65 5.08
N THR A 94 16.21 -32.60 5.73
CA THR A 94 15.80 -34.02 5.71
C THR A 94 15.46 -34.57 7.09
N PHE A 95 14.28 -35.17 7.21
CA PHE A 95 13.87 -36.01 8.34
C PHE A 95 13.92 -37.50 7.94
N ALA A 96 14.71 -38.28 8.67
CA ALA A 96 14.87 -39.71 8.43
C ALA A 96 14.89 -40.50 9.76
N GLY A 97 13.76 -41.12 10.11
CA GLY A 97 13.60 -41.89 11.33
C GLY A 97 13.61 -41.04 12.61
N ALA A 98 13.19 -39.78 12.49
CA ALA A 98 13.09 -38.86 13.62
C ALA A 98 11.96 -39.27 14.58
N ALA A 99 12.18 -39.07 15.89
CA ALA A 99 11.18 -39.33 16.91
C ALA A 99 10.07 -38.27 16.89
N VAL A 100 8.88 -38.64 17.40
CA VAL A 100 7.79 -37.69 17.69
C VAL A 100 8.33 -36.46 18.42
N GLY A 101 7.94 -35.27 17.98
CA GLY A 101 8.29 -34.00 18.61
C GLY A 101 9.69 -33.48 18.24
N THR A 102 10.33 -34.02 17.20
CA THR A 102 11.52 -33.39 16.59
C THR A 102 11.06 -32.20 15.76
N THR A 103 11.43 -30.98 16.16
CA THR A 103 10.92 -29.73 15.55
C THR A 103 11.96 -28.98 14.73
N LEU A 104 11.51 -28.32 13.66
CA LEU A 104 12.18 -27.19 13.01
C LEU A 104 11.26 -25.97 13.16
N SER A 105 11.76 -24.86 13.70
CA SER A 105 10.95 -23.67 13.92
C SER A 105 11.65 -22.36 13.58
N GLY A 106 10.90 -21.34 13.15
CA GLY A 106 11.39 -19.97 12.98
C GLY A 106 12.38 -19.77 11.83
N PHE A 107 12.09 -20.34 10.65
CA PHE A 107 12.99 -20.27 9.48
C PHE A 107 12.27 -19.86 8.20
N THR A 108 13.00 -19.16 7.32
CA THR A 108 12.69 -19.05 5.89
C THR A 108 13.61 -19.98 5.08
N LEU A 109 13.03 -20.96 4.40
CA LEU A 109 13.73 -21.91 3.52
C LEU A 109 13.65 -21.45 2.06
N VAL A 110 14.79 -21.48 1.35
CA VAL A 110 14.86 -21.11 -0.08
C VAL A 110 15.68 -22.14 -0.86
N ASP A 111 15.15 -22.62 -2.01
CA ASP A 111 15.84 -23.60 -2.86
C ASP A 111 17.24 -23.08 -3.21
N ALA A 112 18.29 -23.85 -2.92
CA ALA A 112 19.67 -23.48 -3.18
C ALA A 112 19.98 -23.41 -4.69
N THR A 113 19.29 -24.18 -5.51
CA THR A 113 19.41 -24.16 -6.97
C THR A 113 18.56 -23.05 -7.57
N TRP A 114 17.40 -22.74 -6.98
CA TRP A 114 16.76 -21.46 -7.22
C TRP A 114 17.71 -20.34 -6.83
N SER A 115 18.50 -20.50 -5.77
CA SER A 115 19.50 -19.55 -5.25
C SER A 115 20.77 -19.39 -6.04
N ALA A 116 21.14 -20.41 -6.78
CA ALA A 116 22.24 -20.32 -7.72
C ALA A 116 21.69 -19.95 -9.11
N THR A 117 20.75 -20.70 -9.65
CA THR A 117 20.55 -20.71 -11.11
C THR A 117 19.18 -20.21 -11.59
N ARG A 118 18.30 -19.75 -10.70
CA ARG A 118 16.87 -19.49 -10.97
C ARG A 118 16.11 -20.66 -11.58
N ALA A 119 16.70 -21.85 -11.62
CA ALA A 119 15.96 -23.04 -11.99
C ALA A 119 14.95 -23.32 -10.87
N ARG A 120 13.67 -23.11 -11.17
CA ARG A 120 12.55 -23.43 -10.28
C ARG A 120 12.39 -24.93 -10.15
N TYR A 121 11.88 -25.36 -9.01
CA TYR A 121 11.31 -26.69 -8.82
C TYR A 121 12.32 -27.83 -9.00
N THR A 122 13.56 -27.59 -8.55
CA THR A 122 14.65 -28.55 -8.77
C THR A 122 14.82 -29.50 -7.59
N ASP A 123 14.64 -29.01 -6.37
CA ASP A 123 14.74 -29.78 -5.14
C ASP A 123 13.48 -29.62 -4.27
N ASN A 124 13.43 -30.40 -3.19
CA ASN A 124 12.37 -30.32 -2.19
C ASN A 124 12.89 -29.61 -0.95
N GLY A 125 12.11 -28.70 -0.38
CA GLY A 125 12.51 -27.92 0.80
C GLY A 125 12.71 -28.83 2.00
N VAL A 126 11.62 -29.45 2.44
CA VAL A 126 11.64 -30.44 3.52
C VAL A 126 11.26 -31.82 3.01
N THR A 127 12.14 -32.80 3.21
CA THR A 127 11.91 -34.20 2.83
C THR A 127 11.79 -35.10 4.05
N VAL A 128 10.65 -35.78 4.19
CA VAL A 128 10.37 -36.74 5.27
C VAL A 128 10.27 -38.15 4.70
N THR A 129 11.28 -38.98 4.98
CA THR A 129 11.38 -40.35 4.41
C THR A 129 10.94 -41.46 5.35
N SER A 130 10.88 -41.19 6.66
CA SER A 130 10.41 -42.09 7.73
C SER A 130 10.42 -41.34 9.07
N GLY A 131 9.68 -41.82 10.07
CA GLY A 131 9.58 -41.14 11.36
C GLY A 131 8.68 -39.90 11.30
N TYR A 132 8.88 -38.98 12.24
CA TYR A 132 8.01 -37.82 12.44
C TYR A 132 8.71 -36.50 12.10
N ALA A 133 7.97 -35.52 11.60
CA ALA A 133 8.42 -34.15 11.41
C ALA A 133 7.39 -33.17 11.97
N THR A 134 7.86 -32.15 12.69
CA THR A 134 7.07 -31.01 13.15
C THR A 134 7.73 -29.73 12.68
N LEU A 135 6.97 -28.89 11.98
CA LEU A 135 7.40 -27.58 11.50
C LEU A 135 6.45 -26.53 12.07
N GLU A 136 7.01 -25.46 12.63
CA GLU A 136 6.28 -24.39 13.32
C GLU A 136 6.91 -23.03 12.93
N ASP A 137 6.14 -22.06 12.44
CA ASP A 137 6.68 -20.78 11.94
C ASP A 137 7.80 -20.99 10.89
N VAL A 138 7.47 -21.73 9.82
CA VAL A 138 8.41 -22.03 8.72
C VAL A 138 7.88 -21.54 7.39
N GLY A 139 8.62 -20.63 6.76
CA GLY A 139 8.43 -20.22 5.38
C GLY A 139 9.21 -21.13 4.42
N ALA A 140 8.65 -21.53 3.28
CA ALA A 140 9.38 -22.31 2.27
C ALA A 140 9.00 -21.92 0.84
N TYR A 141 10.01 -21.59 0.03
CA TYR A 141 9.81 -20.94 -1.25
C TYR A 141 10.65 -21.54 -2.40
N TYR A 142 10.06 -21.53 -3.60
CA TYR A 142 10.69 -21.90 -4.88
C TYR A 142 11.09 -23.37 -5.09
N TYR A 143 10.67 -24.26 -4.20
CA TYR A 143 10.91 -25.69 -4.29
C TYR A 143 9.95 -26.41 -5.23
N ASN A 144 10.30 -27.62 -5.65
CA ASN A 144 9.35 -28.54 -6.30
C ASN A 144 8.24 -28.92 -5.32
N TYR A 145 8.64 -29.40 -4.15
CA TYR A 145 7.75 -29.60 -3.02
C TYR A 145 8.32 -28.78 -1.88
N ALA A 146 7.58 -27.78 -1.38
CA ALA A 146 8.00 -27.08 -0.16
C ALA A 146 8.16 -28.12 0.96
N ILE A 147 7.19 -29.04 1.06
CA ILE A 147 7.22 -30.19 1.94
C ILE A 147 6.85 -31.46 1.18
N TYR A 148 7.74 -32.45 1.18
CA TYR A 148 7.55 -33.76 0.59
C TYR A 148 7.64 -34.86 1.64
N SER A 149 6.58 -35.65 1.81
CA SER A 149 6.59 -36.82 2.69
C SER A 149 6.24 -38.11 1.94
N ASN A 150 7.08 -39.13 2.12
CA ASN A 150 6.87 -40.45 1.53
C ASN A 150 7.22 -41.54 2.54
N GLY A 151 6.19 -42.21 3.06
CA GLY A 151 6.33 -43.22 4.12
C GLY A 151 6.73 -42.64 5.48
N ALA A 152 6.41 -41.37 5.75
CA ALA A 152 6.54 -40.79 7.09
C ALA A 152 5.59 -41.48 8.09
N ASP A 153 5.92 -41.50 9.38
CA ASP A 153 5.00 -41.99 10.43
C ASP A 153 4.01 -40.90 10.88
N GLY A 154 4.29 -39.62 10.59
CA GLY A 154 3.38 -38.48 10.79
C GLY A 154 4.06 -37.13 10.55
N VAL A 155 3.31 -36.14 10.08
CA VAL A 155 3.78 -34.78 9.81
C VAL A 155 2.83 -33.76 10.45
N VAL A 156 3.38 -32.78 11.16
CA VAL A 156 2.64 -31.68 11.79
C VAL A 156 3.21 -30.37 11.28
N LEU A 157 2.34 -29.52 10.77
CA LEU A 157 2.65 -28.18 10.26
C LEU A 157 1.77 -27.17 11.02
N SER A 158 2.38 -26.14 11.57
CA SER A 158 1.65 -25.02 12.15
C SER A 158 2.31 -23.71 11.77
N ASP A 159 1.52 -22.68 11.51
CA ASP A 159 2.03 -21.33 11.26
C ASP A 159 3.05 -21.31 10.10
N VAL A 160 2.90 -22.22 9.12
CA VAL A 160 3.82 -22.31 7.98
C VAL A 160 3.34 -21.45 6.81
N THR A 161 4.28 -20.85 6.10
CA THR A 161 4.03 -20.06 4.89
C THR A 161 4.66 -20.77 3.69
N LEU A 162 3.84 -21.41 2.86
CA LEU A 162 4.32 -22.21 1.73
C LEU A 162 3.91 -21.55 0.42
N GLY A 163 4.82 -20.81 -0.20
CA GLY A 163 4.52 -20.05 -1.41
C GLY A 163 5.54 -20.12 -2.54
N TYR A 164 5.08 -19.88 -3.76
CA TYR A 164 5.90 -19.89 -4.98
C TYR A 164 6.62 -21.23 -5.25
N ASN A 165 6.12 -22.34 -4.69
CA ASN A 165 6.62 -23.69 -4.98
C ASN A 165 5.84 -24.31 -6.13
N TRP A 166 6.29 -25.46 -6.66
CA TRP A 166 5.43 -26.23 -7.56
C TRP A 166 4.25 -26.81 -6.79
N TYR A 167 4.52 -27.43 -5.64
CA TYR A 167 3.51 -27.77 -4.64
C TYR A 167 3.91 -27.25 -3.26
N GLY A 168 2.94 -26.75 -2.49
CA GLY A 168 3.15 -26.46 -1.08
C GLY A 168 3.48 -27.73 -0.29
N VAL A 169 2.56 -28.70 -0.28
CA VAL A 169 2.76 -30.00 0.38
C VAL A 169 2.40 -31.15 -0.57
N TYR A 170 3.25 -32.16 -0.61
CA TYR A 170 2.94 -33.45 -1.25
C TYR A 170 3.20 -34.61 -0.29
N SER A 171 2.12 -35.31 0.07
CA SER A 171 2.16 -36.46 0.97
C SER A 171 1.72 -37.74 0.27
N TYR A 172 2.62 -38.73 0.24
CA TYR A 172 2.41 -40.02 -0.40
C TYR A 172 2.58 -41.17 0.59
N GLU A 173 1.57 -42.04 0.70
CA GLU A 173 1.58 -43.26 1.54
C GLU A 173 2.18 -43.04 2.95
N SER A 174 1.93 -41.86 3.53
CA SER A 174 2.48 -41.44 4.82
C SER A 174 1.44 -41.58 5.94
N GLY A 175 1.92 -41.50 7.18
CA GLY A 175 1.10 -41.35 8.38
C GLY A 175 0.28 -40.05 8.37
N PRO A 176 -0.42 -39.74 9.47
CA PRO A 176 -1.31 -38.58 9.51
C PRO A 176 -0.58 -37.26 9.21
N LEU A 177 -1.14 -36.44 8.33
CA LEU A 177 -0.76 -35.05 8.12
C LEU A 177 -1.69 -34.14 8.94
N THR A 178 -1.15 -33.31 9.82
CA THR A 178 -1.90 -32.27 10.54
C THR A 178 -1.35 -30.90 10.14
N MET A 179 -2.23 -29.98 9.75
CA MET A 179 -1.88 -28.63 9.31
C MET A 179 -2.90 -27.63 9.84
N TYR A 180 -2.42 -26.57 10.51
CA TYR A 180 -3.27 -25.49 11.02
C TYR A 180 -2.59 -24.13 11.06
N ASN A 181 -3.37 -23.05 11.09
CA ASN A 181 -2.93 -21.65 11.10
C ASN A 181 -1.91 -21.33 10.00
N SER A 182 -2.00 -22.01 8.85
CA SER A 182 -0.96 -21.94 7.83
C SER A 182 -1.45 -21.28 6.55
N LEU A 183 -0.53 -20.58 5.90
CA LEU A 183 -0.74 -19.94 4.60
C LEU A 183 -0.11 -20.78 3.49
N VAL A 184 -0.89 -21.17 2.50
CA VAL A 184 -0.41 -21.86 1.30
C VAL A 184 -0.86 -21.08 0.07
N ALA A 185 0.06 -20.30 -0.50
CA ALA A 185 -0.28 -19.30 -1.51
C ALA A 185 0.58 -19.42 -2.78
N SER A 186 0.00 -19.11 -3.94
CA SER A 186 0.76 -18.88 -5.18
C SER A 186 1.67 -20.04 -5.62
N ASN A 187 1.32 -21.28 -5.31
CA ASN A 187 2.06 -22.46 -5.77
C ASN A 187 1.63 -22.88 -7.18
N GLY A 188 2.58 -23.19 -8.06
CA GLY A 188 2.35 -23.35 -9.51
C GLY A 188 1.48 -24.54 -9.93
N ALA A 189 1.44 -25.63 -9.16
CA ALA A 189 0.67 -26.84 -9.46
C ALA A 189 -0.30 -27.29 -8.37
N GLY A 190 -0.13 -26.85 -7.13
CA GLY A 190 -1.14 -27.04 -6.09
C GLY A 190 -0.68 -26.66 -4.68
N GLY A 191 -1.64 -26.43 -3.79
CA GLY A 191 -1.38 -26.18 -2.37
C GLY A 191 -0.98 -27.47 -1.66
N VAL A 192 -1.96 -28.29 -1.29
CA VAL A 192 -1.75 -29.55 -0.56
C VAL A 192 -2.28 -30.74 -1.36
N ALA A 193 -1.40 -31.69 -1.68
CA ALA A 193 -1.72 -32.92 -2.40
C ALA A 193 -1.44 -34.15 -1.54
N ILE A 194 -2.46 -34.96 -1.28
CA ILE A 194 -2.34 -36.19 -0.49
C ILE A 194 -2.79 -37.39 -1.32
N SER A 195 -1.96 -38.44 -1.37
CA SER A 195 -2.25 -39.67 -2.11
C SER A 195 -2.02 -40.90 -1.24
N GLY A 196 -3.12 -41.49 -0.76
CA GLY A 196 -3.11 -42.58 0.22
C GLY A 196 -2.64 -42.13 1.61
N GLY A 197 -2.34 -43.08 2.50
CA GLY A 197 -1.84 -42.81 3.85
C GLY A 197 -2.82 -43.08 4.99
N GLU A 198 -2.49 -42.59 6.20
CA GLU A 198 -3.20 -42.85 7.46
C GLU A 198 -4.04 -41.67 8.00
N GLY A 199 -4.52 -40.78 7.12
CA GLY A 199 -5.42 -39.67 7.49
C GLY A 199 -4.83 -38.28 7.29
N ALA A 200 -5.68 -37.26 7.39
CA ALA A 200 -5.29 -35.86 7.34
C ALA A 200 -6.24 -34.97 8.15
N ASN A 201 -5.71 -33.94 8.80
CA ASN A 201 -6.48 -32.89 9.48
C ASN A 201 -5.94 -31.52 9.02
N LEU A 202 -6.66 -30.87 8.11
CA LEU A 202 -6.33 -29.53 7.61
C LEU A 202 -7.40 -28.57 8.16
N ILE A 203 -7.02 -27.74 9.12
CA ILE A 203 -7.96 -26.93 9.92
C ILE A 203 -7.44 -25.50 10.08
N HIS A 204 -8.28 -24.46 9.91
CA HIS A 204 -7.87 -23.05 10.11
C HIS A 204 -6.66 -22.65 9.25
N ASN A 205 -6.68 -23.00 7.97
CA ASN A 205 -5.64 -22.61 7.01
C ASN A 205 -6.23 -21.79 5.87
N ASP A 206 -5.36 -21.02 5.24
CA ASP A 206 -5.69 -20.21 4.08
C ASP A 206 -4.95 -20.71 2.85
N PHE A 207 -5.72 -21.06 1.82
CA PHE A 207 -5.22 -21.55 0.54
C PHE A 207 -5.60 -20.57 -0.56
N LEU A 208 -4.62 -19.85 -1.09
CA LEU A 208 -4.84 -18.79 -2.07
C LEU A 208 -4.03 -18.99 -3.36
N ALA A 209 -4.59 -18.59 -4.50
CA ALA A 209 -3.84 -18.48 -5.76
C ALA A 209 -3.14 -19.77 -6.24
N ASN A 210 -3.44 -20.94 -5.68
CA ASN A 210 -2.73 -22.17 -6.01
C ASN A 210 -3.19 -22.71 -7.37
N SER A 211 -2.22 -22.89 -8.26
CA SER A 211 -2.43 -23.32 -9.65
C SER A 211 -3.37 -22.41 -10.44
N PHE A 212 -3.62 -21.17 -10.01
CA PHE A 212 -4.73 -20.35 -10.52
C PHE A 212 -4.64 -20.06 -12.03
N SER A 213 -3.44 -19.78 -12.54
CA SER A 213 -3.14 -19.62 -13.98
C SER A 213 -2.85 -20.94 -14.70
N GLY A 214 -2.91 -22.07 -13.99
CA GLY A 214 -2.59 -23.40 -14.49
C GLY A 214 -3.62 -23.96 -15.48
N THR A 215 -3.23 -25.02 -16.17
CA THR A 215 -4.17 -25.81 -17.01
C THR A 215 -4.62 -27.06 -16.26
N ALA A 216 -5.74 -27.66 -16.67
CA ALA A 216 -6.28 -28.91 -16.12
C ALA A 216 -5.33 -30.14 -16.18
N SER A 217 -4.07 -29.96 -16.59
CA SER A 217 -3.02 -30.98 -16.57
C SER A 217 -2.38 -31.15 -15.18
N TYR A 218 -2.50 -30.16 -14.29
CA TYR A 218 -1.94 -30.15 -12.94
C TYR A 218 -3.07 -29.90 -11.93
N LEU A 219 -3.46 -30.92 -11.16
CA LEU A 219 -4.87 -31.23 -10.88
C LEU A 219 -5.35 -30.99 -9.44
N VAL A 220 -4.62 -30.27 -8.58
CA VAL A 220 -4.94 -30.28 -7.13
C VAL A 220 -5.63 -28.99 -6.66
N GLY A 221 -5.26 -27.81 -7.19
CA GLY A 221 -5.77 -26.53 -6.70
C GLY A 221 -5.31 -26.24 -5.27
N ALA A 222 -6.20 -25.81 -4.38
CA ALA A 222 -5.91 -25.60 -2.96
C ALA A 222 -5.63 -26.91 -2.23
N VAL A 223 -6.60 -27.83 -2.19
CA VAL A 223 -6.46 -29.11 -1.48
C VAL A 223 -6.99 -30.26 -2.32
N GLY A 224 -6.15 -31.27 -2.54
CA GLY A 224 -6.55 -32.51 -3.19
C GLY A 224 -6.17 -33.76 -2.41
N ILE A 225 -7.14 -34.67 -2.24
CA ILE A 225 -6.98 -35.91 -1.49
C ILE A 225 -7.44 -37.09 -2.34
N ALA A 226 -6.53 -38.03 -2.57
CA ALA A 226 -6.77 -39.24 -3.34
C ALA A 226 -6.68 -40.51 -2.47
N ASN A 227 -7.58 -41.47 -2.72
CA ASN A 227 -7.60 -42.79 -2.08
C ASN A 227 -7.77 -42.75 -0.55
N ALA A 228 -8.65 -41.89 -0.04
CA ALA A 228 -8.92 -41.78 1.39
C ALA A 228 -9.59 -43.06 1.93
N SER A 229 -8.90 -43.77 2.83
CA SER A 229 -9.40 -44.98 3.46
C SER A 229 -10.34 -44.66 4.62
N SER A 230 -11.48 -45.37 4.69
CA SER A 230 -12.42 -45.32 5.81
C SER A 230 -11.88 -45.85 7.15
N SER A 231 -10.63 -46.35 7.17
CA SER A 231 -9.98 -46.82 8.39
C SER A 231 -9.36 -45.68 9.22
N TYR A 232 -9.24 -44.49 8.62
CA TYR A 232 -8.60 -43.31 9.21
C TYR A 232 -9.51 -42.09 9.10
N THR A 233 -9.17 -41.03 9.82
CA THR A 233 -9.91 -39.76 9.80
C THR A 233 -9.30 -38.82 8.77
N TRP A 234 -10.17 -38.18 7.99
CA TRP A 234 -9.79 -37.21 6.98
C TRP A 234 -10.71 -35.99 7.14
N THR A 235 -10.13 -34.83 7.46
CA THR A 235 -10.86 -33.60 7.79
C THR A 235 -10.24 -32.42 7.05
N VAL A 236 -11.09 -31.65 6.38
CA VAL A 236 -10.79 -30.33 5.82
C VAL A 236 -11.91 -29.41 6.31
N ALA A 237 -11.65 -28.61 7.35
CA ALA A 237 -12.68 -27.79 7.99
C ALA A 237 -12.14 -26.46 8.49
N ASN A 238 -12.99 -25.42 8.55
CA ASN A 238 -12.61 -24.08 9.01
C ASN A 238 -11.47 -23.43 8.19
N ASN A 239 -11.30 -23.79 6.92
CA ASN A 239 -10.27 -23.21 6.05
C ASN A 239 -10.87 -22.18 5.08
N ILE A 240 -10.06 -21.23 4.62
CA ILE A 240 -10.35 -20.37 3.47
C ILE A 240 -9.68 -20.96 2.23
N LEU A 241 -10.45 -21.23 1.17
CA LEU A 241 -9.97 -21.74 -0.10
C LEU A 241 -10.47 -20.81 -1.21
N THR A 242 -9.63 -19.84 -1.59
CA THR A 242 -10.02 -18.81 -2.55
C THR A 242 -9.02 -18.57 -3.67
N SER A 243 -9.50 -18.16 -4.84
CA SER A 243 -8.66 -17.86 -6.01
C SER A 243 -7.73 -19.01 -6.42
N ASN A 244 -8.12 -20.28 -6.24
CA ASN A 244 -7.33 -21.42 -6.68
C ASN A 244 -7.88 -21.99 -8.00
N TYR A 245 -7.14 -22.88 -8.66
CA TYR A 245 -7.69 -23.62 -9.80
C TYR A 245 -8.88 -24.48 -9.36
N TYR A 246 -8.67 -25.31 -8.35
CA TYR A 246 -9.71 -26.05 -7.65
C TYR A 246 -9.74 -25.64 -6.18
N GLY A 247 -10.92 -25.50 -5.59
CA GLY A 247 -11.03 -25.40 -4.14
C GLY A 247 -10.69 -26.77 -3.53
N LEU A 248 -11.60 -27.73 -3.68
CA LEU A 248 -11.42 -29.11 -3.23
C LEU A 248 -11.47 -30.12 -4.38
N ASP A 249 -10.44 -30.96 -4.47
CA ASP A 249 -10.38 -32.14 -5.35
C ASP A 249 -10.31 -33.45 -4.56
N LEU A 250 -11.40 -34.22 -4.53
CA LEU A 250 -11.44 -35.50 -3.83
C LEU A 250 -11.56 -36.67 -4.80
N TYR A 251 -10.53 -37.51 -4.91
CA TYR A 251 -10.53 -38.68 -5.82
C TYR A 251 -10.59 -40.00 -5.07
N SER A 252 -11.69 -40.75 -5.22
CA SER A 252 -11.92 -41.99 -4.45
C SER A 252 -11.81 -41.75 -2.94
N ALA A 253 -12.42 -40.65 -2.49
CA ALA A 253 -12.21 -40.06 -1.16
C ALA A 253 -13.54 -39.65 -0.48
N THR A 254 -14.61 -40.41 -0.70
CA THR A 254 -15.97 -40.14 -0.18
C THR A 254 -16.11 -40.13 1.35
N THR A 255 -15.04 -40.40 2.09
CA THR A 255 -15.02 -40.45 3.56
C THR A 255 -14.45 -39.18 4.19
N VAL A 256 -13.92 -38.26 3.37
CA VAL A 256 -13.38 -36.98 3.85
C VAL A 256 -14.52 -36.13 4.39
N VAL A 257 -14.29 -35.55 5.57
CA VAL A 257 -15.17 -34.55 6.16
C VAL A 257 -14.73 -33.18 5.66
N GLN A 258 -15.45 -32.63 4.67
CA GLN A 258 -15.25 -31.29 4.12
C GLN A 258 -16.44 -30.41 4.54
N LYS A 259 -16.26 -29.50 5.50
CA LYS A 259 -17.36 -28.65 5.98
C LYS A 259 -16.84 -27.44 6.75
N ASN A 260 -17.68 -26.42 6.90
CA ASN A 260 -17.32 -25.17 7.59
C ASN A 260 -16.13 -24.46 6.94
N ASN A 261 -15.92 -24.63 5.63
CA ASN A 261 -14.88 -23.90 4.90
C ASN A 261 -15.50 -22.71 4.16
N LEU A 262 -14.71 -21.68 3.90
CA LEU A 262 -15.02 -20.72 2.86
C LEU A 262 -14.41 -21.24 1.55
N VAL A 263 -15.25 -21.49 0.55
CA VAL A 263 -14.80 -21.92 -0.78
C VAL A 263 -15.46 -21.02 -1.82
N TRP A 264 -14.69 -20.09 -2.37
CA TRP A 264 -15.19 -19.05 -3.25
C TRP A 264 -14.08 -18.49 -4.15
N GLY A 265 -14.44 -18.02 -5.35
CA GLY A 265 -13.49 -17.36 -6.26
C GLY A 265 -12.51 -18.32 -6.94
N ASN A 266 -12.65 -19.64 -6.76
CA ASN A 266 -11.83 -20.62 -7.46
C ASN A 266 -12.32 -20.83 -8.91
N THR A 267 -11.45 -21.31 -9.81
CA THR A 267 -11.89 -21.69 -11.17
C THR A 267 -12.93 -22.81 -11.13
N THR A 268 -12.82 -23.75 -10.17
CA THR A 268 -13.91 -24.67 -9.80
C THR A 268 -13.83 -25.00 -8.31
N ASP A 269 -14.83 -24.60 -7.54
CA ASP A 269 -14.83 -24.77 -6.07
C ASP A 269 -14.76 -26.23 -5.61
N TYR A 270 -15.46 -27.15 -6.28
CA TYR A 270 -15.51 -28.56 -5.91
C TYR A 270 -15.47 -29.47 -7.13
N ILE A 271 -14.62 -30.50 -7.12
CA ILE A 271 -14.52 -31.48 -8.19
C ILE A 271 -14.40 -32.93 -7.67
N ASN A 272 -14.73 -33.89 -8.54
CA ASN A 272 -14.75 -35.33 -8.27
C ASN A 272 -15.73 -35.71 -7.13
N ASP A 273 -15.26 -36.34 -6.05
CA ASP A 273 -16.08 -36.70 -4.89
C ASP A 273 -16.33 -35.49 -3.96
N ALA A 274 -15.70 -34.34 -4.23
CA ALA A 274 -15.89 -33.11 -3.47
C ALA A 274 -17.26 -32.49 -3.77
N ALA A 275 -17.89 -31.92 -2.76
CA ALA A 275 -19.21 -31.31 -2.85
C ALA A 275 -19.38 -30.33 -1.69
N ALA A 276 -20.01 -29.20 -1.97
CA ALA A 276 -20.38 -28.20 -0.97
C ALA A 276 -21.24 -28.83 0.14
N ASP A 277 -20.87 -28.57 1.38
CA ASP A 277 -21.69 -28.81 2.56
C ASP A 277 -22.57 -27.59 2.85
N GLY A 278 -23.68 -27.79 3.57
CA GLY A 278 -24.58 -26.69 3.94
C GLY A 278 -23.99 -25.70 4.94
N SER A 279 -22.83 -26.00 5.52
CA SER A 279 -22.08 -25.12 6.41
C SER A 279 -20.91 -24.41 5.75
N ASP A 280 -20.65 -24.66 4.47
CA ASP A 280 -19.61 -23.93 3.72
C ASP A 280 -20.11 -22.53 3.31
N ILE A 281 -19.18 -21.58 3.24
CA ILE A 281 -19.40 -20.19 2.85
C ILE A 281 -18.95 -20.02 1.40
N SER A 282 -19.75 -19.32 0.59
CA SER A 282 -19.42 -18.98 -0.79
C SER A 282 -19.57 -17.48 -1.00
N ALA A 283 -18.60 -16.73 -0.47
CA ALA A 283 -18.50 -15.29 -0.54
C ALA A 283 -17.02 -14.88 -0.47
N ASP A 284 -16.72 -13.64 -0.85
CA ASP A 284 -15.40 -13.05 -0.70
C ASP A 284 -14.97 -13.05 0.78
N PRO A 285 -13.77 -13.55 1.14
CA PRO A 285 -13.27 -13.48 2.52
C PRO A 285 -13.13 -12.05 3.07
N LEU A 286 -13.02 -11.03 2.22
CA LEU A 286 -12.80 -9.62 2.61
C LEU A 286 -11.59 -9.47 3.53
N PHE A 287 -10.42 -9.78 2.97
CA PHE A 287 -9.14 -9.50 3.62
C PHE A 287 -8.81 -8.00 3.59
N GLU A 288 -8.06 -7.52 4.58
CA GLU A 288 -7.66 -6.11 4.68
C GLU A 288 -6.82 -5.63 3.49
N GLY A 289 -5.87 -6.45 3.02
CA GLY A 289 -4.92 -6.06 1.98
C GLY A 289 -4.37 -7.25 1.20
N ALA A 290 -5.26 -8.07 0.61
CA ALA A 290 -4.86 -9.33 -0.07
C ALA A 290 -3.85 -9.14 -1.21
N ALA A 291 -3.87 -7.98 -1.89
CA ALA A 291 -2.92 -7.64 -2.95
C ALA A 291 -1.50 -7.40 -2.42
N GLU A 292 -1.40 -6.94 -1.17
CA GLU A 292 -0.16 -6.65 -0.44
C GLU A 292 0.31 -7.85 0.40
N GLY A 293 -0.42 -8.97 0.34
CA GLY A 293 -0.15 -10.15 1.16
C GLY A 293 -0.68 -10.08 2.59
N ASN A 294 -1.46 -9.05 2.94
CA ASN A 294 -2.18 -8.97 4.21
C ASN A 294 -3.50 -9.74 4.13
N TYR A 295 -3.50 -10.95 4.70
CA TYR A 295 -4.65 -11.87 4.72
C TYR A 295 -5.42 -11.85 6.05
N LYS A 296 -5.32 -10.78 6.83
CA LYS A 296 -6.19 -10.56 7.99
C LYS A 296 -7.63 -10.26 7.56
N LEU A 297 -8.60 -10.71 8.34
CA LEU A 297 -10.02 -10.53 8.06
C LEU A 297 -10.44 -9.09 8.42
N THR A 298 -11.31 -8.50 7.60
CA THR A 298 -11.95 -7.22 7.96
C THR A 298 -13.12 -7.42 8.93
N ALA A 299 -13.52 -6.36 9.62
CA ALA A 299 -14.67 -6.31 10.54
C ALA A 299 -16.03 -6.75 9.94
N VAL A 300 -16.12 -6.78 8.61
CA VAL A 300 -17.34 -7.15 7.85
C VAL A 300 -17.20 -8.48 7.12
N SER A 301 -16.12 -9.22 7.36
CA SER A 301 -15.86 -10.49 6.71
C SER A 301 -16.98 -11.51 6.96
N PRO A 302 -17.39 -12.31 5.95
CA PRO A 302 -18.31 -13.40 6.16
C PRO A 302 -17.70 -14.57 6.95
N CYS A 303 -16.38 -14.60 7.15
CA CYS A 303 -15.69 -15.63 7.94
C CYS A 303 -15.94 -15.50 9.45
N LEU A 304 -16.34 -14.32 9.92
CA LEU A 304 -16.47 -14.01 11.35
C LEU A 304 -17.51 -14.89 12.06
N ASP A 305 -17.15 -15.46 13.21
CA ASP A 305 -17.98 -16.27 14.11
C ASP A 305 -18.66 -17.51 13.47
N THR A 306 -18.19 -17.96 12.30
CA THR A 306 -18.88 -19.00 11.51
C THR A 306 -18.23 -20.38 11.52
N ALA A 307 -16.98 -20.47 11.98
CA ALA A 307 -16.25 -21.73 12.05
C ALA A 307 -16.82 -22.67 13.12
N SER A 308 -16.59 -23.97 12.92
CA SER A 308 -17.07 -24.97 13.87
C SER A 308 -16.13 -25.10 15.05
N GLY A 309 -16.63 -24.83 16.26
CA GLY A 309 -15.94 -25.15 17.52
C GLY A 309 -15.75 -26.66 17.80
N SER A 310 -16.00 -27.54 16.82
CA SER A 310 -15.60 -28.96 16.89
C SER A 310 -14.14 -29.19 16.52
N TYR A 311 -13.50 -28.19 15.90
CA TYR A 311 -12.13 -28.23 15.39
C TYR A 311 -11.31 -27.12 16.04
N THR A 312 -11.03 -27.28 17.34
CA THR A 312 -10.46 -26.20 18.15
C THR A 312 -8.93 -26.16 18.06
N ILE A 313 -8.40 -25.02 17.63
CA ILE A 313 -7.03 -24.57 17.88
C ILE A 313 -7.09 -23.46 18.95
N ALA A 314 -6.07 -23.36 19.81
CA ALA A 314 -6.12 -22.48 20.97
C ALA A 314 -5.85 -21.01 20.64
N VAL A 315 -5.01 -20.77 19.65
CA VAL A 315 -4.65 -19.45 19.13
C VAL A 315 -4.63 -19.48 17.61
N ASP A 316 -4.74 -18.33 16.95
CA ASP A 316 -4.50 -18.18 15.51
C ASP A 316 -2.99 -18.07 15.17
N SER A 317 -2.66 -17.63 13.95
CA SER A 317 -1.27 -17.52 13.48
C SER A 317 -0.47 -16.39 14.14
N GLU A 318 -1.14 -15.36 14.62
CA GLU A 318 -0.56 -14.16 15.22
C GLU A 318 -0.50 -14.29 16.77
N GLY A 319 -1.23 -15.25 17.33
CA GLY A 319 -1.16 -15.66 18.74
C GLY A 319 -2.41 -15.29 19.56
N GLU A 320 -3.44 -14.73 18.93
CA GLU A 320 -4.71 -14.33 19.50
C GLU A 320 -5.52 -15.57 19.91
N SER A 321 -6.13 -15.51 21.10
CA SER A 321 -6.89 -16.64 21.62
C SER A 321 -8.17 -16.91 20.83
N ARG A 322 -8.44 -18.16 20.46
CA ARG A 322 -9.70 -18.56 19.81
C ARG A 322 -10.71 -19.18 20.81
N PRO A 323 -12.02 -18.88 20.71
CA PRO A 323 -12.61 -17.88 19.83
C PRO A 323 -12.53 -16.46 20.44
N GLN A 324 -12.40 -15.46 19.58
CA GLN A 324 -12.77 -14.07 19.87
C GLN A 324 -14.24 -13.87 19.46
N GLY A 325 -14.95 -12.92 20.08
CA GLY A 325 -16.37 -12.71 19.73
C GLY A 325 -17.34 -13.85 20.15
N ALA A 326 -18.27 -14.22 19.26
CA ALA A 326 -19.37 -15.14 19.56
C ALA A 326 -19.10 -16.60 19.11
N GLY A 327 -18.10 -16.82 18.26
CA GLY A 327 -17.74 -18.09 17.63
C GLY A 327 -16.31 -18.05 17.12
N TYR A 328 -15.84 -19.14 16.52
CA TYR A 328 -14.51 -19.16 15.89
C TYR A 328 -14.62 -18.56 14.49
N ASP A 329 -13.54 -18.00 13.98
CA ASP A 329 -13.47 -17.52 12.59
C ASP A 329 -12.97 -18.59 11.63
N VAL A 330 -13.43 -18.53 10.38
CA VAL A 330 -12.92 -19.41 9.31
C VAL A 330 -11.61 -18.85 8.78
N GLY A 331 -10.59 -19.69 8.64
CA GLY A 331 -9.26 -19.29 8.15
C GLY A 331 -8.19 -19.27 9.24
N MET A 332 -7.00 -18.78 8.88
CA MET A 332 -5.82 -18.73 9.75
C MET A 332 -5.83 -17.58 10.76
N ASP A 333 -6.56 -16.50 10.49
CA ASP A 333 -6.76 -15.31 11.34
C ASP A 333 -7.99 -15.46 12.25
N GLU A 334 -7.94 -14.94 13.47
CA GLU A 334 -9.11 -14.75 14.35
C GLU A 334 -9.28 -13.26 14.63
N TYR A 335 -10.29 -12.67 14.01
CA TYR A 335 -10.55 -11.24 14.11
C TYR A 335 -10.93 -10.87 15.55
N ALA A 336 -9.98 -10.23 16.24
CA ALA A 336 -10.14 -9.80 17.60
C ALA A 336 -10.84 -8.44 17.67
N LEU A 337 -12.11 -8.43 18.10
CA LEU A 337 -12.76 -7.20 18.56
C LEU A 337 -12.37 -6.93 20.01
N SER A 338 -11.79 -5.75 20.25
CA SER A 338 -11.62 -5.24 21.61
C SER A 338 -12.95 -5.26 22.37
N THR A 339 -12.90 -5.70 23.62
CA THR A 339 -14.03 -5.63 24.55
C THR A 339 -14.25 -4.21 25.10
N TYR A 340 -13.27 -3.34 24.86
CA TYR A 340 -13.31 -1.93 25.19
C TYR A 340 -13.90 -1.12 24.05
N ASP A 341 -14.81 -0.23 24.42
CA ASP A 341 -15.38 0.81 23.55
C ASP A 341 -14.71 2.14 23.92
N LEU A 342 -13.40 2.20 23.62
CA LEU A 342 -12.58 3.39 23.77
C LEU A 342 -12.30 3.96 22.38
N ILE A 343 -12.18 5.28 22.29
CA ILE A 343 -11.95 6.00 21.05
C ILE A 343 -10.80 6.98 21.28
N VAL A 344 -9.78 7.01 20.42
CA VAL A 344 -8.81 8.11 20.38
C VAL A 344 -9.53 9.33 19.81
N THR A 345 -9.49 10.46 20.51
CA THR A 345 -10.32 11.64 20.18
C THR A 345 -9.55 12.92 19.93
N GLU A 346 -8.30 13.00 20.38
CA GLU A 346 -7.46 14.17 20.18
C GLU A 346 -5.98 13.77 20.23
N VAL A 347 -5.16 14.33 19.33
CA VAL A 347 -3.71 14.09 19.26
C VAL A 347 -2.98 15.42 19.13
N MET A 348 -2.03 15.68 20.02
CA MET A 348 -1.12 16.83 19.97
C MET A 348 0.28 16.34 19.64
N ALA A 349 0.66 16.45 18.36
CA ALA A 349 1.96 16.01 17.85
C ALA A 349 2.89 17.16 17.40
N ASN A 350 2.43 18.42 17.48
CA ASN A 350 3.23 19.62 17.19
C ASN A 350 3.06 20.62 18.34
N ALA A 351 3.52 20.25 19.51
CA ALA A 351 3.36 21.04 20.71
C ALA A 351 4.30 22.25 20.76
N ILE A 352 3.90 23.33 21.45
CA ILE A 352 4.78 24.51 21.64
C ILE A 352 6.12 24.12 22.33
N THR A 353 6.12 23.03 23.11
CA THR A 353 7.35 22.42 23.63
C THR A 353 7.23 20.91 23.52
N GLU A 354 7.54 20.40 22.33
CA GLU A 354 7.65 18.99 21.92
C GLU A 354 7.98 18.06 23.09
N SER A 355 9.13 18.26 23.74
CA SER A 355 9.65 17.38 24.79
C SER A 355 8.86 17.30 26.11
N THR A 356 7.66 17.86 26.21
CA THR A 356 6.84 17.86 27.45
C THR A 356 5.34 18.05 27.22
N GLN A 357 4.89 18.33 25.99
CA GLN A 357 3.53 18.84 25.71
C GLN A 357 2.79 18.04 24.64
N GLU A 358 3.34 16.90 24.21
CA GLU A 358 2.63 15.93 23.39
C GLU A 358 1.61 15.16 24.24
N PHE A 359 0.49 14.80 23.61
CA PHE A 359 -0.52 13.96 24.26
C PHE A 359 -1.43 13.25 23.26
N VAL A 360 -2.04 12.17 23.74
CA VAL A 360 -3.15 11.46 23.10
C VAL A 360 -4.34 11.46 24.06
N GLU A 361 -5.51 11.83 23.59
CA GLU A 361 -6.76 11.75 24.34
C GLU A 361 -7.56 10.50 23.96
N VAL A 362 -8.14 9.85 24.97
CA VAL A 362 -8.98 8.67 24.83
C VAL A 362 -10.33 8.90 25.51
N TYR A 363 -11.42 8.69 24.79
CA TYR A 363 -12.80 8.73 25.27
C TYR A 363 -13.36 7.33 25.51
N ASN A 364 -14.13 7.14 26.59
CA ASN A 364 -14.86 5.90 26.83
C ASN A 364 -16.32 6.02 26.34
N ALA A 365 -16.58 5.54 25.12
CA ALA A 365 -17.92 5.46 24.53
C ALA A 365 -18.77 4.32 25.12
N GLY A 366 -18.12 3.37 25.78
CA GLY A 366 -18.77 2.25 26.45
C GLY A 366 -19.66 2.61 27.64
N THR A 367 -20.36 1.59 28.14
CA THR A 367 -21.33 1.76 29.26
C THR A 367 -20.76 1.42 30.64
N SER A 368 -19.51 0.96 30.71
CA SER A 368 -18.81 0.58 31.95
C SER A 368 -17.47 1.28 32.11
N SER A 369 -17.03 1.48 33.35
CA SER A 369 -15.69 2.02 33.60
C SER A 369 -14.62 1.07 33.09
N VAL A 370 -13.57 1.63 32.49
CA VAL A 370 -12.40 0.92 31.96
C VAL A 370 -11.18 1.26 32.81
N ASP A 371 -10.33 0.29 33.09
CA ASP A 371 -9.01 0.53 33.68
C ASP A 371 -7.99 0.60 32.56
N LEU A 372 -7.38 1.77 32.34
CA LEU A 372 -6.43 2.01 31.26
C LEU A 372 -5.04 1.43 31.54
N ALA A 373 -4.77 1.01 32.78
CA ALA A 373 -3.46 0.50 33.16
C ALA A 373 -3.13 -0.79 32.40
N GLY A 374 -1.99 -0.80 31.70
CA GLY A 374 -1.50 -1.94 30.94
C GLY A 374 -1.99 -2.02 29.50
N LEU A 375 -2.95 -1.18 29.09
CA LEU A 375 -3.25 -1.01 27.66
C LEU A 375 -2.00 -0.52 26.93
N MET A 376 -1.86 -0.87 25.66
CA MET A 376 -0.68 -0.55 24.87
C MET A 376 -0.97 0.52 23.83
N LEU A 377 -0.08 1.48 23.65
CA LEU A 377 -0.19 2.58 22.69
C LEU A 377 1.05 2.56 21.79
N THR A 378 0.90 2.82 20.50
CA THR A 378 2.03 2.99 19.58
C THR A 378 1.78 4.15 18.63
N ASP A 379 2.86 4.78 18.21
CA ASP A 379 2.95 5.80 17.16
C ASP A 379 3.29 5.20 15.77
N GLY A 380 3.35 3.87 15.67
CA GLY A 380 3.80 3.15 14.48
C GLY A 380 5.25 2.65 14.57
N ASP A 381 6.05 3.17 15.51
CA ASP A 381 7.47 2.81 15.65
C ASP A 381 7.75 2.01 16.94
N GLU A 382 7.16 2.43 18.06
CA GLU A 382 7.39 1.79 19.37
C GLU A 382 6.09 1.52 20.13
N MET A 383 6.05 0.39 20.83
CA MET A 383 4.90 -0.08 21.60
C MET A 383 5.07 0.21 23.09
N ASP A 384 4.14 1.01 23.62
CA ASP A 384 4.26 1.69 24.89
C ASP A 384 3.16 1.25 25.87
N THR A 385 3.50 0.99 27.14
CA THR A 385 2.50 0.53 28.13
C THR A 385 1.95 1.68 28.97
N ILE A 386 0.62 1.87 28.96
CA ILE A 386 -0.07 2.92 29.73
C ILE A 386 -0.03 2.64 31.24
N LYS A 387 0.33 3.66 32.03
CA LYS A 387 0.37 3.64 33.50
C LYS A 387 -0.22 4.92 34.11
N ALA A 388 -0.46 4.89 35.42
CA ALA A 388 -0.96 6.07 36.14
C ALA A 388 0.07 7.21 36.12
N PHE A 389 -0.37 8.44 35.84
CA PHE A 389 0.48 9.62 36.02
C PHE A 389 0.63 9.96 37.52
N GLY A 390 1.87 9.93 38.02
CA GLY A 390 2.17 10.18 39.43
C GLY A 390 1.45 9.24 40.40
N ALA A 391 0.56 9.80 41.24
CA ALA A 391 -0.27 9.04 42.19
C ALA A 391 -1.77 9.06 41.79
N GLY A 392 -2.05 9.30 40.51
CA GLY A 392 -3.39 9.38 39.92
C GLY A 392 -4.11 8.05 39.79
N SER A 393 -5.30 8.10 39.16
CA SER A 393 -6.13 6.93 38.84
C SER A 393 -5.95 6.58 37.36
N THR A 394 -6.11 5.30 37.02
CA THR A 394 -6.18 4.79 35.63
C THR A 394 -7.61 4.41 35.23
N THR A 395 -8.56 4.47 36.17
CA THR A 395 -9.97 4.14 35.89
C THR A 395 -10.69 5.28 35.20
N LEU A 396 -11.12 5.05 33.95
CA LEU A 396 -11.90 5.95 33.12
C LEU A 396 -13.40 5.59 33.19
N ALA A 397 -14.25 6.54 33.55
CA ALA A 397 -15.71 6.33 33.63
C ALA A 397 -16.39 6.35 32.25
N PRO A 398 -17.58 5.73 32.09
CA PRO A 398 -18.40 5.87 30.89
C PRO A 398 -18.66 7.33 30.53
N GLY A 399 -18.46 7.68 29.27
CA GLY A 399 -18.65 9.03 28.73
C GLY A 399 -17.66 10.07 29.26
N ALA A 400 -16.50 9.65 29.76
CA ALA A 400 -15.43 10.53 30.22
C ALA A 400 -14.18 10.39 29.33
N TYR A 401 -13.34 11.42 29.37
CA TYR A 401 -12.05 11.49 28.67
C TYR A 401 -10.89 11.19 29.62
N ALA A 402 -9.85 10.57 29.08
CA ALA A 402 -8.53 10.45 29.67
C ALA A 402 -7.49 11.05 28.75
N VAL A 403 -6.43 11.61 29.31
CA VAL A 403 -5.30 12.16 28.55
C VAL A 403 -4.06 11.35 28.89
N VAL A 404 -3.45 10.74 27.87
CA VAL A 404 -2.14 10.11 27.90
C VAL A 404 -1.12 11.19 27.62
N ILE A 405 -0.31 11.53 28.61
CA ILE A 405 0.71 12.58 28.51
C ILE A 405 2.11 12.00 28.63
N ASP A 406 3.06 12.75 28.10
CA ASP A 406 4.49 12.60 28.40
C ASP A 406 4.72 12.53 29.94
N PRO A 407 5.50 11.56 30.45
CA PRO A 407 5.83 11.45 31.88
C PRO A 407 6.54 12.69 32.46
N GLU A 408 7.23 13.46 31.64
CA GLU A 408 7.94 14.69 31.96
C GLU A 408 7.03 15.93 31.92
N TYR A 409 5.75 15.77 31.60
CA TYR A 409 4.76 16.85 31.59
C TYR A 409 4.82 17.73 32.85
N ALA A 410 4.94 19.04 32.63
CA ALA A 410 5.03 20.02 33.70
C ALA A 410 3.94 21.10 33.60
N THR A 411 3.94 21.88 32.52
CA THR A 411 3.03 23.01 32.27
C THR A 411 2.95 23.31 30.78
N GLY A 412 1.75 23.57 30.24
CA GLY A 412 1.59 23.89 28.82
C GLY A 412 0.15 24.24 28.44
N TYR A 413 -0.75 23.30 28.68
CA TYR A 413 -2.20 23.40 28.54
C TYR A 413 -2.88 23.10 29.90
N THR A 414 -4.19 23.34 30.00
CA THR A 414 -4.93 23.16 31.27
C THR A 414 -5.84 21.94 31.18
N ILE A 415 -5.47 20.87 31.86
CA ILE A 415 -6.33 19.71 32.08
C ILE A 415 -7.16 19.94 33.36
N ASP A 416 -8.48 19.77 33.31
CA ASP A 416 -9.30 19.87 34.52
C ASP A 416 -8.92 18.78 35.54
N ALA A 417 -8.88 19.13 36.82
CA ALA A 417 -8.45 18.22 37.88
C ALA A 417 -9.35 16.96 38.06
N SER A 418 -10.50 16.91 37.39
CA SER A 418 -11.40 15.75 37.35
C SER A 418 -11.13 14.77 36.22
N VAL A 419 -10.32 15.15 35.23
CA VAL A 419 -9.93 14.31 34.08
C VAL A 419 -8.97 13.22 34.54
N THR A 420 -9.09 12.03 33.96
CA THR A 420 -8.15 10.93 34.23
C THR A 420 -6.88 11.18 33.45
N VAL A 421 -5.74 11.26 34.13
CA VAL A 421 -4.44 11.51 33.48
C VAL A 421 -3.56 10.29 33.67
N VAL A 422 -3.11 9.75 32.54
CA VAL A 422 -2.23 8.59 32.45
C VAL A 422 -1.00 8.96 31.63
N THR A 423 0.00 8.10 31.61
CA THR A 423 1.27 8.32 30.90
C THR A 423 1.82 6.98 30.42
N THR A 424 2.84 7.01 29.58
CA THR A 424 3.51 5.81 29.05
C THR A 424 4.59 5.31 30.00
N SER A 425 5.17 4.15 29.69
CA SER A 425 6.21 3.56 30.54
C SER A 425 7.60 4.13 30.27
N ASP A 426 7.80 4.71 29.09
CA ASP A 426 9.03 5.37 28.67
C ASP A 426 9.14 6.84 29.12
N THR A 427 10.04 7.62 28.50
CA THR A 427 10.24 9.07 28.66
C THR A 427 9.46 9.93 27.66
N GLU A 428 8.86 9.32 26.65
CA GLU A 428 8.04 9.99 25.63
C GLU A 428 6.76 9.16 25.38
N VAL A 429 5.80 9.68 24.60
CA VAL A 429 4.67 8.89 24.09
C VAL A 429 5.13 8.27 22.78
N GLY A 430 5.21 6.93 22.71
CA GLY A 430 5.91 6.27 21.61
C GLY A 430 7.40 6.55 21.69
N ASN A 431 8.02 6.93 20.56
CA ASN A 431 9.39 7.43 20.52
C ASN A 431 9.48 8.98 20.47
N GLY A 432 8.34 9.65 20.62
CA GLY A 432 8.13 11.10 20.49
C GLY A 432 7.26 11.42 19.28
N LEU A 433 6.11 12.07 19.49
CA LEU A 433 5.11 12.22 18.43
C LEU A 433 5.55 13.24 17.37
N THR A 434 5.34 12.91 16.10
CA THR A 434 5.47 13.80 14.95
C THR A 434 4.12 13.99 14.26
N THR A 435 3.98 15.05 13.46
CA THR A 435 2.73 15.35 12.72
C THR A 435 2.39 14.34 11.63
N GLY A 436 3.26 13.35 11.38
CA GLY A 436 3.04 12.23 10.47
C GLY A 436 2.76 10.90 11.18
N ASP A 437 2.75 10.87 12.52
CA ASP A 437 2.64 9.61 13.26
C ASP A 437 1.19 9.18 13.40
N PRO A 438 0.82 7.96 12.95
CA PRO A 438 -0.46 7.37 13.31
C PRO A 438 -0.45 6.96 14.78
N ILE A 439 -1.61 6.91 15.44
CA ILE A 439 -1.71 6.35 16.79
C ILE A 439 -2.53 5.07 16.75
N SER A 440 -2.08 4.00 17.41
CA SER A 440 -2.87 2.80 17.65
C SER A 440 -2.90 2.44 19.13
N LEU A 441 -4.08 2.14 19.64
CA LEU A 441 -4.34 1.71 21.01
C LEU A 441 -4.77 0.24 21.00
N TYR A 442 -4.07 -0.61 21.75
CA TYR A 442 -4.30 -2.06 21.86
C TYR A 442 -4.71 -2.47 23.28
N GLU A 443 -5.33 -3.64 23.40
CA GLU A 443 -5.53 -4.31 24.69
C GLU A 443 -4.18 -4.69 25.33
N THR A 444 -4.22 -5.21 26.56
CA THR A 444 -3.02 -5.61 27.31
C THR A 444 -2.24 -6.77 26.67
N ASP A 445 -2.79 -7.41 25.64
CA ASP A 445 -2.12 -8.46 24.86
C ASP A 445 -1.16 -7.88 23.81
N GLY A 446 -1.32 -6.60 23.46
CA GLY A 446 -0.51 -5.90 22.48
C GLY A 446 -0.85 -6.20 21.03
N SER A 447 -1.99 -6.85 20.75
CA SER A 447 -2.39 -7.18 19.38
C SER A 447 -3.87 -6.94 19.08
N THR A 448 -4.75 -7.01 20.09
CA THR A 448 -6.17 -6.68 19.89
C THR A 448 -6.35 -5.17 19.80
N LEU A 449 -6.67 -4.65 18.61
CA LEU A 449 -6.85 -3.21 18.38
C LEU A 449 -8.12 -2.70 19.08
N ILE A 450 -7.98 -1.60 19.82
CA ILE A 450 -9.07 -0.88 20.49
C ILE A 450 -9.52 0.31 19.65
N SER A 451 -8.57 1.17 19.24
CA SER A 451 -8.84 2.41 18.52
C SER A 451 -7.58 2.94 17.84
N SER A 452 -7.75 3.75 16.80
CA SER A 452 -6.66 4.31 16.00
C SER A 452 -6.88 5.79 15.68
N PHE A 453 -5.81 6.45 15.27
CA PHE A 453 -5.75 7.71 14.53
C PHE A 453 -4.86 7.47 13.31
N SER A 454 -5.48 7.28 12.15
CA SER A 454 -4.79 6.83 10.94
C SER A 454 -4.48 7.95 9.96
N PHE A 455 -4.95 9.16 10.23
CA PHE A 455 -4.88 10.31 9.30
C PHE A 455 -4.13 11.51 9.90
N PRO A 456 -2.84 11.35 10.25
CA PRO A 456 -2.02 12.44 10.76
C PRO A 456 -1.88 13.57 9.73
N LYS A 457 -2.10 14.81 10.19
CA LYS A 457 -1.85 16.07 9.47
C LYS A 457 -1.22 17.05 10.46
N ASP A 458 -0.36 17.97 9.99
CA ASP A 458 0.12 19.08 10.81
C ASP A 458 -0.99 20.14 10.98
N PRO A 459 -1.61 20.30 12.17
CA PRO A 459 -2.62 21.33 12.42
C PRO A 459 -2.00 22.72 12.69
N GLY A 460 -0.67 22.82 12.71
CA GLY A 460 0.06 23.99 13.14
C GLY A 460 0.54 23.92 14.59
N ASN A 461 1.51 24.78 14.92
CA ASN A 461 2.20 24.74 16.21
C ASN A 461 1.29 25.08 17.40
N GLY A 462 1.23 24.17 18.37
CA GLY A 462 0.41 24.25 19.57
C GLY A 462 -1.06 23.94 19.32
N ILE A 463 -1.39 23.35 18.15
CA ILE A 463 -2.73 22.97 17.77
C ILE A 463 -2.80 21.43 17.75
N SER A 464 -3.86 20.85 18.30
CA SER A 464 -4.12 19.40 18.21
C SER A 464 -5.01 19.05 17.02
N MET A 465 -4.95 17.80 16.59
CA MET A 465 -5.98 17.18 15.77
C MET A 465 -7.08 16.62 16.67
N GLU A 466 -8.33 17.00 16.46
CA GLU A 466 -9.51 16.59 17.22
C GLU A 466 -10.50 15.83 16.32
N MET A 467 -11.10 14.76 16.84
CA MET A 467 -12.16 14.02 16.18
C MET A 467 -13.48 14.81 16.20
N VAL A 468 -14.12 14.95 15.04
CA VAL A 468 -15.33 15.76 14.86
C VAL A 468 -16.58 15.02 15.35
N ASP A 469 -16.80 13.77 14.90
CA ASP A 469 -17.89 12.93 15.38
C ASP A 469 -17.39 11.60 15.94
N LEU A 470 -17.68 11.36 17.21
CA LEU A 470 -17.32 10.13 17.91
C LEU A 470 -18.02 8.89 17.33
N THR A 471 -19.11 9.04 16.57
CA THR A 471 -19.81 7.89 15.97
C THR A 471 -19.21 7.42 14.67
N ASP A 472 -18.53 8.31 13.96
CA ASP A 472 -17.95 8.01 12.65
C ASP A 472 -16.57 7.35 12.79
N GLY A 473 -15.91 7.57 13.94
CA GLY A 473 -14.66 6.92 14.29
C GLY A 473 -13.47 7.44 13.46
N ASP A 474 -12.45 6.61 13.31
CA ASP A 474 -11.22 6.97 12.61
C ASP A 474 -11.37 6.81 11.10
N VAL A 475 -11.88 7.84 10.43
CA VAL A 475 -12.04 7.90 8.97
C VAL A 475 -11.48 9.20 8.40
N THR A 476 -11.05 9.16 7.13
CA THR A 476 -10.50 10.34 6.43
C THR A 476 -11.50 11.48 6.46
N GLY A 477 -11.10 12.62 7.01
CA GLY A 477 -11.96 13.80 7.09
C GLY A 477 -12.85 13.88 8.33
N ASN A 478 -12.79 12.93 9.27
CA ASN A 478 -13.41 13.09 10.60
C ASN A 478 -12.44 13.67 11.65
N TRP A 479 -11.26 14.14 11.20
CA TRP A 479 -10.24 14.77 12.02
C TRP A 479 -9.99 16.22 11.57
N ARG A 480 -9.84 17.14 12.51
CA ARG A 480 -9.65 18.58 12.25
C ARG A 480 -8.71 19.22 13.26
N ALA A 481 -8.01 20.27 12.84
CA ALA A 481 -7.25 21.11 13.76
C ALA A 481 -8.20 21.74 14.81
N SER A 482 -7.77 21.79 16.08
CA SER A 482 -8.58 22.32 17.17
C SER A 482 -8.97 23.79 16.97
N ASP A 483 -10.27 24.06 17.03
CA ASP A 483 -10.85 25.42 17.03
C ASP A 483 -10.85 26.06 18.43
N CYS A 484 -10.37 25.35 19.45
CA CYS A 484 -10.33 25.91 20.79
C CYS A 484 -9.40 27.14 20.83
N ALA A 485 -9.77 28.17 21.58
CA ALA A 485 -8.90 29.35 21.75
C ALA A 485 -7.52 29.02 22.39
N SER A 486 -7.38 27.84 22.99
CA SER A 486 -6.15 27.26 23.52
C SER A 486 -5.34 26.46 22.49
N GLY A 487 -5.87 26.21 21.29
CA GLY A 487 -5.34 25.28 20.29
C GLY A 487 -5.57 23.80 20.62
N SER A 488 -6.28 23.49 21.70
CA SER A 488 -6.55 22.10 22.12
C SER A 488 -7.66 22.02 23.16
N SER A 489 -8.23 20.82 23.33
CA SER A 489 -9.34 20.51 24.23
C SER A 489 -9.10 19.42 25.30
N PRO A 490 -7.87 19.20 25.82
CA PRO A 490 -7.54 17.98 26.55
C PRO A 490 -8.42 17.77 27.80
N GLY A 491 -9.11 16.63 27.81
CA GLY A 491 -10.08 16.20 28.81
C GLY A 491 -11.51 16.70 28.57
N ALA A 492 -11.83 17.22 27.39
CA ALA A 492 -13.13 17.80 27.05
C ALA A 492 -13.55 17.42 25.62
N ALA A 493 -14.79 17.72 25.25
CA ALA A 493 -15.20 17.59 23.85
C ALA A 493 -14.57 18.72 23.01
N HIS A 494 -14.36 18.42 21.72
CA HIS A 494 -13.89 19.36 20.70
C HIS A 494 -14.61 20.71 20.72
N CYS A 495 -13.98 21.74 20.12
CA CYS A 495 -14.51 23.11 20.10
C CYS A 495 -15.20 23.54 18.79
N PHE A 496 -15.44 22.64 17.84
CA PHE A 496 -16.06 22.98 16.55
C PHE A 496 -17.43 23.67 16.70
N ALA A 497 -17.76 24.56 15.76
CA ALA A 497 -19.13 25.02 15.60
C ALA A 497 -20.04 23.85 15.19
N PRO A 498 -21.33 23.81 15.60
CA PRO A 498 -22.25 22.82 15.07
C PRO A 498 -22.34 22.92 13.55
N THR A 499 -22.48 21.78 12.87
CA THR A 499 -22.58 21.71 11.40
C THR A 499 -23.63 22.71 10.87
N GLY A 500 -23.33 23.29 9.70
CA GLY A 500 -24.18 24.21 9.00
C GLY A 500 -25.53 23.59 8.64
N ASP A 501 -26.55 24.43 8.45
CA ASP A 501 -27.88 23.96 8.05
C ASP A 501 -27.82 23.38 6.62
N PRO A 502 -28.14 22.09 6.40
CA PRO A 502 -28.03 21.47 5.07
C PRO A 502 -28.93 22.12 4.02
N SER A 503 -29.91 22.95 4.40
CA SER A 503 -30.69 23.75 3.45
C SER A 503 -29.88 24.80 2.66
N ALA A 504 -28.62 25.03 3.02
CA ALA A 504 -27.69 25.85 2.27
C ALA A 504 -26.93 25.08 1.16
N LEU A 505 -27.06 23.75 1.08
CA LEU A 505 -26.53 22.98 -0.05
C LEU A 505 -27.37 23.22 -1.32
N VAL A 506 -26.68 23.45 -2.43
CA VAL A 506 -27.27 23.75 -3.73
C VAL A 506 -26.77 22.73 -4.75
N ILE A 507 -27.66 22.12 -5.53
CA ILE A 507 -27.25 21.31 -6.70
C ILE A 507 -26.86 22.27 -7.81
N THR A 508 -25.64 22.14 -8.33
CA THR A 508 -25.03 23.08 -9.27
C THR A 508 -24.81 22.47 -10.64
N GLU A 509 -24.41 21.21 -10.74
CA GLU A 509 -24.12 20.56 -12.01
C GLU A 509 -24.63 19.12 -12.03
N VAL A 510 -25.12 18.65 -13.19
CA VAL A 510 -25.56 17.28 -13.41
C VAL A 510 -25.03 16.74 -14.74
N LEU A 511 -24.20 15.69 -14.68
CA LEU A 511 -23.74 14.92 -15.83
C LEU A 511 -24.41 13.54 -15.82
N ALA A 512 -25.44 13.38 -16.65
CA ALA A 512 -26.28 12.17 -16.70
C ALA A 512 -26.15 11.38 -18.03
N ASN A 513 -25.11 11.68 -18.81
CA ASN A 513 -24.78 10.99 -20.07
C ASN A 513 -23.27 11.12 -20.30
N ALA A 514 -22.51 10.46 -19.44
CA ALA A 514 -21.06 10.47 -19.44
C ALA A 514 -20.48 9.75 -20.67
N ALA A 515 -19.22 10.01 -21.00
CA ALA A 515 -18.56 9.26 -22.07
C ALA A 515 -18.43 7.76 -21.73
N VAL A 516 -18.28 7.45 -20.44
CA VAL A 516 -18.29 6.11 -19.86
C VAL A 516 -19.40 6.05 -18.81
N GLU A 517 -20.59 5.63 -19.25
CA GLU A 517 -21.83 5.62 -18.45
C GLU A 517 -21.78 4.81 -17.14
N ALA A 518 -20.80 3.91 -16.98
CA ALA A 518 -20.70 3.06 -15.80
C ALA A 518 -19.89 3.68 -14.65
N GLN A 519 -19.18 4.79 -14.90
CA GLN A 519 -18.18 5.35 -13.98
C GLN A 519 -18.12 6.88 -13.99
N GLY A 520 -18.79 7.55 -14.94
CA GLY A 520 -18.65 9.00 -15.16
C GLY A 520 -19.93 9.79 -14.89
N GLU A 521 -20.97 9.22 -14.31
CA GLU A 521 -22.14 10.03 -13.96
C GLU A 521 -21.85 10.80 -12.66
N TYR A 522 -22.27 12.06 -12.60
CA TYR A 522 -22.15 12.83 -11.36
C TYR A 522 -23.22 13.89 -11.14
N VAL A 523 -23.38 14.25 -9.87
CA VAL A 523 -24.14 15.42 -9.43
C VAL A 523 -23.27 16.24 -8.48
N GLU A 524 -23.16 17.53 -8.75
CA GLU A 524 -22.37 18.45 -7.93
C GLU A 524 -23.24 19.20 -6.93
N LEU A 525 -22.70 19.38 -5.72
CA LEU A 525 -23.24 20.20 -4.65
C LEU A 525 -22.31 21.39 -4.37
N TYR A 526 -22.89 22.49 -3.91
CA TYR A 526 -22.19 23.68 -3.42
C TYR A 526 -22.76 24.12 -2.08
N ASN A 527 -21.89 24.44 -1.11
CA ASN A 527 -22.30 24.98 0.17
C ASN A 527 -22.40 26.52 0.12
N SER A 528 -23.61 27.05 -0.05
CA SER A 528 -23.88 28.50 -0.03
C SER A 528 -23.96 29.10 1.38
N GLY A 529 -23.67 28.30 2.40
CA GLY A 529 -23.73 28.66 3.81
C GLY A 529 -22.51 29.45 4.27
N THR A 530 -22.40 29.61 5.59
CA THR A 530 -21.25 30.26 6.25
C THR A 530 -20.57 29.33 7.26
N LEU A 531 -21.03 28.08 7.30
CA LEU A 531 -20.53 27.00 8.15
C LEU A 531 -20.39 25.75 7.28
N GLU A 532 -19.40 24.93 7.58
CA GLU A 532 -19.19 23.62 6.97
C GLU A 532 -20.45 22.76 7.18
N ILE A 533 -20.87 22.00 6.17
CA ILE A 533 -22.06 21.15 6.20
C ILE A 533 -21.65 19.70 6.03
N ASP A 534 -22.08 18.85 6.95
CA ASP A 534 -21.99 17.41 6.81
C ASP A 534 -23.10 16.87 5.89
N ALA A 535 -22.70 16.22 4.80
CA ALA A 535 -23.58 15.58 3.85
C ALA A 535 -23.94 14.12 4.21
N ALA A 536 -23.31 13.54 5.24
CA ALA A 536 -23.56 12.16 5.65
C ALA A 536 -25.05 11.94 5.97
N GLY A 537 -25.60 10.84 5.47
CA GLY A 537 -26.99 10.48 5.77
C GLY A 537 -28.04 11.30 5.01
N LEU A 538 -27.67 12.35 4.28
CA LEU A 538 -28.61 13.09 3.43
C LEU A 538 -29.14 12.16 2.34
N ILE A 539 -30.39 12.40 1.90
CA ILE A 539 -31.06 11.50 0.97
C ILE A 539 -30.99 12.06 -0.44
N PHE A 540 -30.18 11.41 -1.27
CA PHE A 540 -30.15 11.59 -2.71
C PHE A 540 -31.31 10.81 -3.36
N LYS A 541 -31.96 11.40 -4.35
CA LYS A 541 -33.08 10.75 -5.02
C LYS A 541 -33.14 11.16 -6.48
N ASP A 542 -33.18 10.17 -7.36
CA ASP A 542 -33.47 10.35 -8.78
C ASP A 542 -34.95 10.00 -9.11
N SER A 543 -35.26 9.70 -10.38
CA SER A 543 -36.60 9.24 -10.76
C SER A 543 -36.91 7.80 -10.34
N LYS A 544 -35.90 6.99 -10.00
CA LYS A 544 -35.96 5.53 -9.86
C LYS A 544 -35.74 5.04 -8.42
N SER A 545 -34.77 5.59 -7.70
CA SER A 545 -34.33 5.19 -6.36
C SER A 545 -34.25 6.37 -5.38
N LYS A 546 -33.92 6.04 -4.13
CA LYS A 546 -33.75 6.92 -2.98
C LYS A 546 -32.61 6.33 -2.17
N ASP A 547 -31.51 7.04 -2.14
CA ASP A 547 -30.24 6.51 -1.67
C ASP A 547 -29.67 7.48 -0.61
N THR A 548 -28.86 6.94 0.29
CA THR A 548 -28.23 7.74 1.35
C THR A 548 -26.85 8.14 0.87
N LEU A 549 -26.47 9.40 1.10
CA LEU A 549 -25.13 9.89 0.81
C LEU A 549 -24.14 9.39 1.88
N GLU A 550 -23.00 8.94 1.40
CA GLU A 550 -21.83 8.53 2.17
C GLU A 550 -20.57 9.07 1.47
N GLY A 551 -19.44 9.10 2.18
CA GLY A 551 -18.16 9.48 1.60
C GLY A 551 -17.70 8.46 0.55
N PHE A 552 -17.15 8.94 -0.57
CA PHE A 552 -16.59 8.06 -1.58
C PHE A 552 -15.35 7.34 -1.04
N GLN A 553 -15.31 6.00 -1.16
CA GLN A 553 -14.23 5.16 -0.63
C GLN A 553 -13.90 5.41 0.86
N GLY A 554 -14.90 5.80 1.67
CA GLY A 554 -14.69 6.13 3.08
C GLY A 554 -14.10 7.51 3.33
N GLY A 555 -14.06 8.37 2.31
CA GLY A 555 -13.62 9.76 2.42
C GLY A 555 -14.59 10.67 3.18
N SER A 556 -14.23 11.96 3.26
CA SER A 556 -15.00 12.98 3.98
C SER A 556 -16.41 13.18 3.41
N THR A 557 -17.34 13.57 4.28
CA THR A 557 -18.68 14.09 3.90
C THR A 557 -18.87 15.57 4.21
N LEU A 558 -17.84 16.22 4.74
CA LEU A 558 -17.89 17.59 5.23
C LEU A 558 -17.53 18.58 4.12
N ILE A 559 -18.46 19.49 3.80
CA ILE A 559 -18.34 20.48 2.72
C ILE A 559 -18.20 21.87 3.34
N GLY A 560 -17.04 22.52 3.20
CA GLY A 560 -16.76 23.84 3.76
C GLY A 560 -17.62 24.96 3.14
N PRO A 561 -17.72 26.14 3.79
CA PRO A 561 -18.45 27.28 3.22
C PRO A 561 -17.82 27.73 1.91
N GLY A 562 -18.62 27.86 0.85
CA GLY A 562 -18.12 28.25 -0.48
C GLY A 562 -17.45 27.11 -1.26
N GLU A 563 -17.43 25.90 -0.71
CA GLU A 563 -16.83 24.74 -1.39
C GLU A 563 -17.87 23.91 -2.14
N HIS A 564 -17.36 23.12 -3.08
CA HIS A 564 -18.11 22.17 -3.88
C HIS A 564 -17.85 20.74 -3.43
N ALA A 565 -18.79 19.85 -3.73
CA ALA A 565 -18.65 18.41 -3.57
C ALA A 565 -19.22 17.70 -4.79
N VAL A 566 -18.66 16.54 -5.16
CA VAL A 566 -19.13 15.76 -6.31
C VAL A 566 -19.63 14.40 -5.83
N ILE A 567 -20.91 14.11 -6.12
CA ILE A 567 -21.52 12.80 -5.91
C ILE A 567 -21.26 11.94 -7.15
N LEU A 568 -20.52 10.85 -6.98
CA LEU A 568 -20.00 10.00 -8.06
C LEU A 568 -20.50 8.56 -7.95
N ASP A 569 -20.40 7.83 -9.07
CA ASP A 569 -20.51 6.37 -9.09
C ASP A 569 -19.48 5.72 -8.17
N ARG A 570 -19.86 4.63 -7.48
CA ARG A 570 -18.94 3.88 -6.60
C ARG A 570 -17.71 3.31 -7.33
N GLY A 571 -17.83 3.12 -8.65
CA GLY A 571 -16.75 2.65 -9.52
C GLY A 571 -15.99 3.75 -10.27
N TYR A 572 -16.11 5.02 -9.86
CA TYR A 572 -15.37 6.13 -10.46
C TYR A 572 -13.85 5.85 -10.50
N ALA A 573 -13.24 6.07 -11.67
CA ALA A 573 -11.84 5.74 -11.96
C ALA A 573 -10.94 6.98 -12.12
N TYR A 574 -11.27 8.09 -11.45
CA TYR A 574 -10.47 9.32 -11.46
C TYR A 574 -10.31 9.99 -12.85
N ASP A 575 -11.34 9.87 -13.71
CA ASP A 575 -11.33 10.38 -15.08
C ASP A 575 -11.53 11.92 -15.22
N TYR A 576 -11.69 12.65 -14.11
CA TYR A 576 -11.85 14.11 -14.11
C TYR A 576 -10.68 14.82 -13.44
N TYR A 577 -10.26 15.94 -14.04
CA TYR A 577 -9.41 16.92 -13.38
C TYR A 577 -10.24 17.68 -12.35
N LEU A 578 -10.14 17.29 -11.09
CA LEU A 578 -10.85 17.92 -9.97
C LEU A 578 -9.90 18.82 -9.18
N PRO A 579 -10.40 19.84 -8.48
CA PRO A 579 -9.60 20.55 -7.49
C PRO A 579 -9.08 19.59 -6.41
N THR A 580 -7.93 19.91 -5.83
CA THR A 580 -7.14 18.99 -5.00
C THR A 580 -7.77 18.62 -3.66
N ASP A 581 -8.60 19.47 -3.08
CA ASP A 581 -9.27 19.28 -1.78
C ASP A 581 -10.75 18.88 -1.89
N ILE A 582 -11.23 18.57 -3.10
CA ILE A 582 -12.67 18.43 -3.31
C ILE A 582 -13.26 17.26 -2.51
N VAL A 583 -14.44 17.48 -1.95
CA VAL A 583 -15.20 16.45 -1.26
C VAL A 583 -15.85 15.51 -2.27
N LEU A 584 -15.49 14.23 -2.23
CA LEU A 584 -16.09 13.18 -3.05
C LEU A 584 -17.12 12.38 -2.25
N LEU A 585 -18.35 12.36 -2.75
CA LEU A 585 -19.48 11.64 -2.16
C LEU A 585 -19.91 10.49 -3.08
N THR A 586 -20.60 9.52 -2.52
CA THR A 586 -21.22 8.45 -3.30
C THR A 586 -22.54 7.98 -2.65
N THR A 587 -23.15 6.97 -3.26
CA THR A 587 -24.30 6.25 -2.71
C THR A 587 -23.96 4.77 -2.55
N GLY A 588 -24.73 4.06 -1.73
CA GLY A 588 -24.56 2.60 -1.53
C GLY A 588 -24.82 1.73 -2.77
N ASP A 589 -25.20 2.32 -3.91
CA ASP A 589 -25.51 1.60 -5.16
C ASP A 589 -24.28 1.54 -6.07
N SER A 590 -24.22 0.52 -6.95
CA SER A 590 -23.11 0.36 -7.90
C SER A 590 -23.09 1.41 -9.02
N THR A 591 -24.21 2.11 -9.22
CA THR A 591 -24.32 3.27 -10.13
C THR A 591 -25.22 4.32 -9.49
N LEU A 592 -24.94 5.60 -9.73
CA LEU A 592 -25.61 6.74 -9.13
C LEU A 592 -27.10 6.72 -9.44
N GLY A 593 -27.94 6.57 -8.41
CA GLY A 593 -29.40 6.47 -8.60
C GLY A 593 -29.85 5.28 -9.45
N ASN A 594 -29.09 4.19 -9.52
CA ASN A 594 -29.28 3.07 -10.46
C ASN A 594 -29.16 3.47 -11.94
N GLY A 595 -28.25 4.40 -12.22
CA GLY A 595 -27.93 4.95 -13.54
C GLY A 595 -28.81 6.16 -13.82
N LEU A 596 -28.20 7.35 -13.88
CA LEU A 596 -28.90 8.55 -14.27
C LEU A 596 -29.28 8.48 -15.76
N SER A 597 -30.13 9.40 -16.19
CA SER A 597 -30.40 9.61 -17.60
C SER A 597 -30.67 11.07 -17.85
N VAL A 598 -30.54 11.50 -19.10
CA VAL A 598 -30.87 12.86 -19.55
C VAL A 598 -32.31 13.31 -19.27
N SER A 599 -33.20 12.41 -18.84
CA SER A 599 -34.58 12.72 -18.46
C SER A 599 -34.85 12.64 -16.96
N ASP A 600 -33.87 12.18 -16.18
CA ASP A 600 -34.00 11.99 -14.75
C ASP A 600 -33.93 13.32 -14.00
N LYS A 601 -34.72 13.37 -12.92
CA LYS A 601 -34.77 14.53 -12.03
C LYS A 601 -34.07 14.16 -10.75
N VAL A 602 -33.26 15.07 -10.24
CA VAL A 602 -32.51 14.87 -9.01
C VAL A 602 -33.14 15.69 -7.89
N TYR A 603 -33.18 15.13 -6.70
CA TYR A 603 -33.65 15.76 -5.48
C TYR A 603 -32.68 15.43 -4.35
N LEU A 604 -32.31 16.45 -3.58
CA LEU A 604 -31.59 16.31 -2.33
C LEU A 604 -32.56 16.58 -1.17
N TYR A 605 -32.63 15.67 -0.21
CA TYR A 605 -33.44 15.82 1.00
C TYR A 605 -32.58 15.74 2.24
N GLN A 606 -33.08 16.34 3.31
CA GLN A 606 -32.59 16.09 4.68
C GLN A 606 -32.66 14.59 5.01
N THR A 607 -31.99 14.19 6.08
CA THR A 607 -31.93 12.80 6.59
C THR A 607 -33.32 12.19 6.88
N ASP A 608 -34.36 13.03 7.06
CA ASP A 608 -35.75 12.57 7.21
C ASP A 608 -36.38 12.03 5.89
N GLY A 609 -35.70 12.21 4.75
CA GLY A 609 -36.09 11.74 3.42
C GLY A 609 -37.32 12.43 2.81
N THR A 610 -37.77 13.54 3.38
CA THR A 610 -38.99 14.27 3.01
C THR A 610 -38.84 15.79 2.93
N THR A 611 -37.98 16.39 3.75
CA THR A 611 -37.68 17.82 3.74
C THR A 611 -36.70 18.12 2.62
N LEU A 612 -37.17 18.80 1.58
CA LEU A 612 -36.38 19.10 0.38
C LEU A 612 -35.31 20.15 0.72
N ILE A 613 -34.08 19.87 0.32
CA ILE A 613 -32.94 20.80 0.34
C ILE A 613 -32.90 21.53 -1.00
N ASP A 614 -32.62 20.81 -2.10
CA ASP A 614 -32.62 21.37 -3.45
C ASP A 614 -33.05 20.34 -4.51
N SER A 615 -33.31 20.79 -5.74
CA SER A 615 -33.70 19.92 -6.85
C SER A 615 -33.23 20.38 -8.22
N TYR A 616 -33.11 19.41 -9.12
CA TYR A 616 -32.98 19.58 -10.56
C TYR A 616 -34.17 18.90 -11.25
N THR A 617 -35.17 19.68 -11.69
CA THR A 617 -36.40 19.12 -12.29
C THR A 617 -36.59 19.42 -13.77
N PHE A 618 -35.69 20.20 -14.37
CA PHE A 618 -35.72 20.60 -15.78
C PHE A 618 -34.71 19.83 -16.63
N ALA A 619 -34.71 18.50 -16.44
CA ALA A 619 -33.89 17.57 -17.18
C ALA A 619 -33.94 17.80 -18.70
N SER A 620 -32.76 17.92 -19.32
CA SER A 620 -32.63 18.03 -20.77
C SER A 620 -31.36 17.32 -21.22
N ASP A 621 -31.36 16.84 -22.46
CA ASP A 621 -30.22 16.17 -23.07
C ASP A 621 -29.20 17.21 -23.57
N PRO A 622 -28.00 17.30 -22.97
CA PRO A 622 -26.92 18.18 -23.43
C PRO A 622 -26.05 17.56 -24.54
N GLY A 623 -26.19 16.26 -24.81
CA GLY A 623 -25.27 15.45 -25.62
C GLY A 623 -24.27 14.64 -24.77
N ASP A 624 -23.64 13.63 -25.38
CA ASP A 624 -22.70 12.72 -24.71
C ASP A 624 -21.47 13.48 -24.18
N GLY A 625 -21.16 13.27 -22.89
CA GLY A 625 -20.03 13.87 -22.18
C GLY A 625 -20.24 15.30 -21.69
N TYR A 626 -21.43 15.88 -21.88
CA TYR A 626 -21.75 17.26 -21.52
C TYR A 626 -22.68 17.33 -20.31
N ALA A 627 -22.48 18.32 -19.45
CA ALA A 627 -23.31 18.54 -18.27
C ALA A 627 -24.43 19.58 -18.49
N ILE A 628 -25.38 19.59 -17.57
CA ILE A 628 -26.34 20.69 -17.36
C ILE A 628 -25.95 21.44 -16.09
N GLU A 629 -25.71 22.74 -16.22
CA GLU A 629 -25.20 23.62 -15.17
C GLU A 629 -26.27 24.61 -14.71
N LYS A 630 -26.25 24.92 -13.42
CA LYS A 630 -27.04 26.00 -12.81
C LYS A 630 -26.40 27.35 -13.14
N VAL A 631 -27.22 28.33 -13.53
CA VAL A 631 -26.79 29.66 -14.01
C VAL A 631 -26.61 30.66 -12.86
N ASP A 632 -27.46 30.58 -11.83
CA ASP A 632 -27.42 31.44 -10.64
C ASP A 632 -27.67 30.56 -9.41
N TYR A 633 -26.66 30.43 -8.56
CA TYR A 633 -26.66 29.53 -7.40
C TYR A 633 -27.68 30.00 -6.34
N ALA A 634 -27.99 31.29 -6.30
CA ALA A 634 -29.01 31.84 -5.39
C ALA A 634 -30.44 31.67 -5.94
N ALA A 635 -30.59 31.33 -7.21
CA ALA A 635 -31.88 31.06 -7.82
C ALA A 635 -32.27 29.58 -7.65
N GLY A 636 -33.52 29.34 -7.25
CA GLY A 636 -34.05 27.99 -7.13
C GLY A 636 -34.24 27.27 -8.48
N ASP A 637 -34.73 26.04 -8.40
CA ASP A 637 -34.98 25.17 -9.54
C ASP A 637 -36.05 25.74 -10.50
N THR A 638 -35.60 26.36 -11.59
CA THR A 638 -36.47 26.88 -12.66
C THR A 638 -35.86 26.61 -14.03
N ALA A 639 -36.69 26.41 -15.06
CA ALA A 639 -36.21 26.11 -16.42
C ALA A 639 -35.23 27.14 -17.01
N ALA A 640 -35.25 28.39 -16.53
CA ALA A 640 -34.36 29.44 -17.01
C ALA A 640 -33.01 29.47 -16.27
N ASN A 641 -32.90 28.73 -15.16
CA ASN A 641 -31.72 28.67 -14.32
C ASN A 641 -30.83 27.46 -14.60
N TRP A 642 -31.14 26.69 -15.63
CA TRP A 642 -30.35 25.54 -16.07
C TRP A 642 -29.96 25.72 -17.53
N ALA A 643 -28.67 25.58 -17.82
CA ALA A 643 -28.11 25.74 -19.15
C ALA A 643 -27.23 24.53 -19.49
N ARG A 644 -27.05 24.27 -20.79
CA ARG A 644 -26.05 23.29 -21.23
C ARG A 644 -24.68 23.90 -21.03
N ALA A 645 -23.77 23.19 -20.37
CA ALA A 645 -22.40 23.64 -20.15
C ALA A 645 -21.69 24.04 -21.46
N SER A 646 -21.96 23.30 -22.55
CA SER A 646 -21.45 23.60 -23.91
C SER A 646 -21.91 24.94 -24.50
N ALA A 647 -22.85 25.64 -23.86
CA ALA A 647 -23.22 27.00 -24.25
C ALA A 647 -22.24 28.05 -23.68
N SER A 648 -21.48 27.69 -22.65
CA SER A 648 -20.64 28.58 -21.86
C SER A 648 -19.14 28.27 -22.05
N CYS A 649 -18.75 27.00 -22.21
CA CYS A 649 -17.36 26.58 -22.47
C CYS A 649 -17.28 25.41 -23.47
N THR A 650 -16.10 25.18 -24.07
CA THR A 650 -15.91 24.08 -25.04
C THR A 650 -15.79 22.73 -24.36
N ARG A 651 -15.18 22.67 -23.17
CA ARG A 651 -15.02 21.46 -22.35
C ARG A 651 -16.36 20.82 -21.99
N GLY A 652 -17.38 21.64 -21.80
CA GLY A 652 -18.75 21.16 -21.70
C GLY A 652 -19.15 20.58 -20.34
N ARG A 653 -18.35 20.85 -19.30
CA ARG A 653 -18.57 20.49 -17.90
C ARG A 653 -17.57 21.22 -17.02
N SER A 654 -17.87 21.43 -15.75
CA SER A 654 -16.99 22.11 -14.79
C SER A 654 -16.98 21.47 -13.40
N PRO A 655 -16.71 20.15 -13.29
CA PRO A 655 -16.80 19.45 -12.02
C PRO A 655 -15.83 20.04 -11.01
N GLY A 656 -16.36 20.28 -9.82
CA GLY A 656 -15.70 20.83 -8.65
C GLY A 656 -15.47 22.32 -8.66
N ARG A 657 -16.02 23.05 -9.63
CA ARG A 657 -15.70 24.48 -9.82
C ARG A 657 -16.96 25.32 -9.98
N LEU A 658 -16.78 26.63 -10.02
CA LEU A 658 -17.88 27.52 -10.38
C LEU A 658 -18.31 27.22 -11.83
N ASN A 659 -19.61 26.98 -12.02
CA ASN A 659 -20.16 26.67 -13.33
C ASN A 659 -19.82 27.75 -14.36
N GLY A 660 -19.47 27.35 -15.58
CA GLY A 660 -19.29 28.32 -16.67
C GLY A 660 -20.55 29.10 -16.98
N SER A 661 -21.69 28.44 -16.85
CA SER A 661 -22.99 29.08 -16.98
C SER A 661 -23.29 30.09 -15.87
N ALA A 662 -22.58 30.03 -14.74
CA ALA A 662 -22.59 31.02 -13.67
C ALA A 662 -21.47 32.07 -13.79
N GLY A 663 -20.64 31.99 -14.84
CA GLY A 663 -19.55 32.91 -15.10
C GLY A 663 -18.18 32.42 -14.64
N GLY A 664 -18.08 31.16 -14.20
CA GLY A 664 -16.81 30.53 -13.83
C GLY A 664 -15.95 30.18 -15.04
N ILE A 665 -14.71 29.77 -14.77
CA ILE A 665 -13.71 29.64 -15.84
C ILE A 665 -13.81 28.34 -16.65
N CYS A 666 -14.48 27.30 -16.13
CA CYS A 666 -14.64 25.95 -16.72
C CYS A 666 -13.38 25.16 -17.05
N GLU A 667 -12.22 25.79 -17.12
CA GLU A 667 -10.97 25.14 -17.48
C GLU A 667 -10.23 24.65 -16.23
N ALA A 668 -9.52 23.53 -16.40
CA ALA A 668 -8.64 23.01 -15.35
C ALA A 668 -7.30 23.72 -15.44
N ILE A 669 -7.10 24.70 -14.56
CA ILE A 669 -5.83 25.39 -14.37
C ILE A 669 -5.21 24.82 -13.09
N LEU A 670 -3.98 24.33 -13.20
CA LEU A 670 -3.31 23.61 -12.12
C LEU A 670 -2.09 24.39 -11.66
N ILE A 671 -1.82 24.42 -10.36
CA ILE A 671 -0.55 24.85 -9.79
C ILE A 671 0.49 23.80 -10.18
N ASN A 672 1.51 24.16 -10.94
CA ASN A 672 2.45 23.22 -11.54
C ASN A 672 3.84 23.23 -10.88
N GLU A 673 4.28 24.38 -10.37
CA GLU A 673 5.59 24.53 -9.75
C GLU A 673 5.57 25.70 -8.73
N VAL A 674 6.26 25.56 -7.60
CA VAL A 674 6.32 26.58 -6.54
C VAL A 674 7.77 26.74 -6.05
N MET A 675 8.30 27.96 -6.05
CA MET A 675 9.61 28.29 -5.49
C MET A 675 9.43 29.05 -4.16
N ASN A 676 9.52 28.32 -3.05
CA ASN A 676 9.32 28.82 -1.68
C ASN A 676 10.61 28.92 -0.84
N ASN A 677 11.77 28.68 -1.45
CA ASN A 677 13.08 28.84 -0.81
C ASN A 677 14.14 29.32 -1.83
N PRO A 678 13.93 30.45 -2.52
CA PRO A 678 14.86 30.96 -3.53
C PRO A 678 16.21 31.39 -2.92
N LEU A 679 17.24 31.51 -3.78
CA LEU A 679 18.54 32.07 -3.34
C LEU A 679 18.47 33.55 -2.94
N ASN A 680 17.42 34.26 -3.36
CA ASN A 680 17.12 35.62 -2.98
C ASN A 680 15.62 35.75 -2.67
N GLU A 681 15.28 35.73 -1.39
CA GLU A 681 13.91 35.85 -0.86
C GLU A 681 13.22 37.17 -1.24
N ASP A 682 13.95 38.22 -1.62
CA ASP A 682 13.35 39.51 -1.96
C ASP A 682 12.80 39.56 -3.41
N THR A 683 13.17 38.61 -4.28
CA THR A 683 12.88 38.71 -5.74
C THR A 683 12.72 37.36 -6.46
N GLY A 684 12.84 36.25 -5.73
CA GLY A 684 13.05 34.93 -6.30
C GLY A 684 11.86 33.99 -6.15
N GLU A 685 10.81 34.39 -5.45
CA GLU A 685 9.63 33.54 -5.27
C GLU A 685 8.83 33.49 -6.57
N PHE A 686 8.27 32.32 -6.88
CA PHE A 686 7.32 32.20 -7.97
C PHE A 686 6.33 31.04 -7.76
N ILE A 687 5.17 31.17 -8.40
CA ILE A 687 4.19 30.10 -8.61
C ILE A 687 3.97 29.96 -10.12
N GLU A 688 4.02 28.74 -10.63
CA GLU A 688 3.68 28.42 -12.00
C GLU A 688 2.30 27.78 -12.10
N LEU A 689 1.54 28.18 -13.11
CA LEU A 689 0.25 27.59 -13.47
C LEU A 689 0.34 26.90 -14.83
N TYR A 690 -0.30 25.74 -14.96
CA TYR A 690 -0.46 25.00 -16.22
C TYR A 690 -1.94 24.95 -16.64
N ASN A 691 -2.21 25.22 -17.93
CA ASN A 691 -3.56 25.07 -18.48
C ASN A 691 -3.79 23.65 -19.02
N ALA A 692 -4.36 22.78 -18.19
CA ALA A 692 -4.84 21.43 -18.56
C ALA A 692 -6.22 21.45 -19.25
N GLY A 693 -6.75 22.65 -19.51
CA GLY A 693 -7.96 22.90 -20.25
C GLY A 693 -7.83 22.74 -21.76
N VAL A 694 -8.90 23.07 -22.47
CA VAL A 694 -8.99 23.00 -23.94
C VAL A 694 -9.21 24.37 -24.58
N ASP A 695 -9.49 25.40 -23.79
CA ASP A 695 -9.65 26.78 -24.21
C ASP A 695 -8.57 27.71 -23.61
N THR A 696 -8.30 28.81 -24.30
CA THR A 696 -7.44 29.89 -23.78
C THR A 696 -8.19 30.69 -22.72
N ILE A 697 -7.56 30.91 -21.56
CA ILE A 697 -8.13 31.65 -20.42
C ILE A 697 -7.38 32.95 -20.15
N ASP A 698 -8.08 34.01 -19.71
CA ASP A 698 -7.45 35.22 -19.17
C ASP A 698 -7.40 35.12 -17.64
N LEU A 699 -6.19 35.04 -17.07
CA LEU A 699 -5.97 34.87 -15.63
C LEU A 699 -5.96 36.21 -14.86
N ALA A 700 -6.13 37.34 -15.55
CA ALA A 700 -6.14 38.65 -14.91
C ALA A 700 -7.26 38.78 -13.87
N GLY A 701 -6.89 39.14 -12.64
CA GLY A 701 -7.87 39.34 -11.57
C GLY A 701 -8.19 38.10 -10.74
N MET A 702 -7.67 36.92 -11.11
CA MET A 702 -7.76 35.72 -10.26
C MET A 702 -6.90 35.87 -9.00
N VAL A 703 -7.17 35.07 -7.98
CA VAL A 703 -6.64 35.28 -6.62
C VAL A 703 -5.76 34.11 -6.18
N LEU A 704 -4.63 34.40 -5.55
CA LEU A 704 -3.74 33.42 -4.89
C LEU A 704 -3.62 33.76 -3.41
N THR A 705 -3.45 32.76 -2.56
CA THR A 705 -3.15 32.94 -1.12
C THR A 705 -2.18 31.87 -0.64
N ASP A 706 -1.36 32.24 0.34
CA ASP A 706 -0.48 31.36 1.14
C ASP A 706 -1.12 30.99 2.50
N GLY A 707 -2.41 31.29 2.66
CA GLY A 707 -3.15 31.17 3.92
C GLY A 707 -3.04 32.39 4.84
N ALA A 708 -2.25 33.41 4.48
CA ALA A 708 -2.08 34.61 5.28
C ALA A 708 -2.57 35.90 4.60
N GLU A 709 -2.33 36.08 3.31
CA GLU A 709 -2.84 37.23 2.53
C GLU A 709 -3.29 36.83 1.12
N ASP A 710 -4.38 37.44 0.65
CA ASP A 710 -4.92 37.23 -0.70
C ASP A 710 -4.32 38.21 -1.70
N ASP A 711 -3.82 37.70 -2.83
CA ASP A 711 -3.19 38.46 -3.89
C ASP A 711 -3.85 38.29 -5.24
N THR A 712 -3.99 39.40 -5.96
CA THR A 712 -4.63 39.42 -7.28
C THR A 712 -3.60 39.40 -8.41
N ILE A 713 -3.77 38.48 -9.36
CA ILE A 713 -2.92 38.34 -10.55
C ILE A 713 -3.06 39.53 -11.50
N ALA A 714 -1.92 40.05 -11.95
CA ALA A 714 -1.76 41.15 -12.90
C ALA A 714 -0.67 40.86 -13.95
N SER A 715 -0.68 41.62 -15.05
CA SER A 715 0.33 41.48 -16.11
C SER A 715 1.73 41.94 -15.66
N PHE A 716 2.77 41.14 -15.87
CA PHE A 716 4.16 41.59 -15.67
C PHE A 716 4.63 42.44 -16.86
N GLY A 717 5.18 43.63 -16.60
CA GLY A 717 5.76 44.50 -17.64
C GLY A 717 4.80 44.95 -18.76
N GLY A 718 3.49 44.80 -18.59
CA GLY A 718 2.47 45.04 -19.61
C GLY A 718 2.35 43.93 -20.67
N GLY A 719 2.78 42.71 -20.32
CA GLY A 719 2.58 41.48 -21.10
C GLY A 719 1.13 40.98 -21.12
N THR A 720 0.92 39.79 -21.66
CA THR A 720 -0.39 39.13 -21.67
C THR A 720 -0.67 38.40 -20.35
N THR A 721 -1.95 38.17 -20.06
CA THR A 721 -2.46 37.27 -19.02
C THR A 721 -3.30 36.14 -19.62
N GLU A 722 -3.35 36.07 -20.97
CA GLU A 722 -3.99 34.99 -21.71
C GLU A 722 -3.06 33.76 -21.72
N LEU A 723 -3.54 32.63 -21.20
CA LEU A 723 -2.86 31.34 -21.14
C LEU A 723 -3.54 30.33 -22.05
N ALA A 724 -2.87 29.86 -23.10
CA ALA A 724 -3.46 28.90 -24.04
C ALA A 724 -3.41 27.45 -23.49
N PRO A 725 -4.19 26.52 -24.08
CA PRO A 725 -4.15 25.11 -23.70
C PRO A 725 -2.75 24.51 -23.81
N GLY A 726 -2.29 23.83 -22.77
CA GLY A 726 -0.96 23.21 -22.69
C GLY A 726 0.21 24.18 -22.51
N GLU A 727 -0.06 25.46 -22.23
CA GLU A 727 0.98 26.46 -21.93
C GLU A 727 1.12 26.68 -20.41
N TYR A 728 2.26 27.27 -20.02
CA TYR A 728 2.62 27.62 -18.65
C TYR A 728 2.62 29.14 -18.42
N ALA A 729 2.18 29.55 -17.22
CA ALA A 729 2.26 30.93 -16.75
C ALA A 729 3.03 31.02 -15.44
N VAL A 730 4.10 31.82 -15.42
CA VAL A 730 4.94 32.02 -14.24
C VAL A 730 4.56 33.34 -13.55
N ILE A 731 4.12 33.25 -12.32
CA ILE A 731 3.77 34.39 -11.45
C ILE A 731 4.97 34.67 -10.57
N VAL A 732 5.59 35.82 -10.77
CA VAL A 732 6.81 36.24 -10.06
C VAL A 732 6.53 37.46 -9.17
N ASP A 733 7.46 37.74 -8.26
CA ASP A 733 7.49 39.00 -7.53
C ASP A 733 7.48 40.22 -8.46
N SER A 734 6.88 41.31 -8.00
CA SER A 734 6.84 42.57 -8.77
C SER A 734 8.24 43.16 -9.02
N GLU A 735 9.19 42.77 -8.17
CA GLU A 735 10.60 43.14 -8.20
C GLU A 735 11.49 42.17 -9.00
N TYR A 736 10.94 41.11 -9.59
CA TYR A 736 11.67 40.11 -10.38
C TYR A 736 12.64 40.77 -11.37
N ALA A 737 13.92 40.40 -11.28
CA ALA A 737 15.02 41.03 -12.00
C ALA A 737 15.71 40.10 -13.02
N GLY A 738 15.11 38.94 -13.30
CA GLY A 738 15.62 37.96 -14.28
C GLY A 738 16.51 36.88 -13.66
N GLU A 739 16.17 36.45 -12.46
CA GLU A 739 16.82 35.39 -11.69
C GLU A 739 16.75 34.04 -12.41
N TYR A 740 15.67 33.80 -13.17
CA TYR A 740 15.40 32.53 -13.85
C TYR A 740 15.46 32.66 -15.38
N SER A 741 15.79 31.55 -16.04
CA SER A 741 15.80 31.45 -17.50
C SER A 741 14.45 30.98 -18.02
N ILE A 742 13.48 31.90 -18.05
CA ILE A 742 12.11 31.62 -18.53
C ILE A 742 12.08 31.64 -20.07
N PRO A 743 11.49 30.63 -20.75
CA PRO A 743 11.27 30.64 -22.19
C PRO A 743 10.55 31.90 -22.68
N ALA A 744 10.89 32.37 -23.88
CA ALA A 744 10.39 33.65 -24.39
C ALA A 744 8.89 33.63 -24.77
N ASP A 745 8.32 32.44 -24.85
CA ASP A 745 6.93 32.12 -25.15
C ASP A 745 6.09 31.83 -23.90
N ALA A 746 6.70 31.63 -22.73
CA ALA A 746 5.96 31.49 -21.48
C ALA A 746 5.30 32.82 -21.06
N VAL A 747 4.13 32.73 -20.46
CA VAL A 747 3.41 33.89 -19.92
C VAL A 747 4.04 34.28 -18.60
N ILE A 748 4.37 35.55 -18.40
CA ILE A 748 4.91 36.05 -17.13
C ILE A 748 3.91 37.04 -16.53
N MET A 749 3.54 36.78 -15.29
CA MET A 749 2.57 37.55 -14.51
C MET A 749 3.19 37.98 -13.17
N THR A 750 2.49 38.85 -12.46
CA THR A 750 2.92 39.39 -11.16
C THR A 750 1.70 39.64 -10.31
N LEU A 751 1.91 39.87 -9.02
CA LEU A 751 0.87 40.29 -8.11
C LEU A 751 0.81 41.81 -7.97
N GLY A 752 -0.24 42.32 -7.33
CA GLY A 752 -0.45 43.76 -7.10
C GLY A 752 0.47 44.38 -6.04
N ASN A 753 1.09 43.54 -5.21
CA ASN A 753 2.04 43.85 -4.13
C ASN A 753 3.45 43.31 -4.47
N SER A 754 4.37 43.33 -3.50
CA SER A 754 5.80 43.00 -3.70
C SER A 754 6.20 41.58 -3.29
N THR A 755 5.27 40.76 -2.82
CA THR A 755 5.51 39.40 -2.31
C THR A 755 4.32 38.52 -2.67
N ILE A 756 4.57 37.22 -2.87
CA ILE A 756 3.51 36.23 -3.00
C ILE A 756 2.98 35.91 -1.59
N GLY A 757 1.71 36.23 -1.34
CA GLY A 757 1.16 36.25 0.01
C GLY A 757 1.91 37.23 0.90
N ASN A 758 2.35 36.76 2.07
CA ASN A 758 3.23 37.50 2.96
C ASN A 758 4.74 37.22 2.75
N GLY A 759 5.07 36.42 1.72
CA GLY A 759 6.35 35.79 1.45
C GLY A 759 6.23 34.28 1.64
N LEU A 760 6.51 33.50 0.59
CA LEU A 760 6.36 32.05 0.62
C LEU A 760 7.38 31.40 1.57
N SER A 761 6.89 30.52 2.43
CA SER A 761 7.70 29.66 3.30
C SER A 761 7.65 28.20 2.86
N VAL A 762 8.62 27.42 3.34
CA VAL A 762 8.69 25.96 3.10
C VAL A 762 7.54 25.15 3.72
N LYS A 763 6.61 25.81 4.40
CA LYS A 763 5.44 25.21 5.04
C LYS A 763 4.11 25.75 4.51
N ASP A 764 4.14 26.65 3.54
CA ASP A 764 2.94 27.35 3.12
C ASP A 764 2.19 26.53 2.07
N GLU A 765 0.92 26.22 2.36
CA GLU A 765 -0.02 25.73 1.36
C GLU A 765 -0.35 26.89 0.41
N VAL A 766 -0.48 26.60 -0.89
CA VAL A 766 -0.81 27.61 -1.90
C VAL A 766 -2.18 27.29 -2.48
N VAL A 767 -3.11 28.24 -2.41
CA VAL A 767 -4.47 28.06 -2.92
C VAL A 767 -4.76 29.08 -4.02
N PHE A 768 -5.33 28.59 -5.14
CA PHE A 768 -5.70 29.38 -6.30
C PHE A 768 -7.22 29.47 -6.45
N TYR A 769 -7.74 30.69 -6.45
CA TYR A 769 -9.17 31.00 -6.53
C TYR A 769 -9.52 31.73 -7.83
N GLU A 770 -10.79 31.64 -8.20
CA GLU A 770 -11.37 32.50 -9.23
C GLU A 770 -11.42 33.98 -8.79
N THR A 771 -11.91 34.84 -9.68
CA THR A 771 -11.97 36.31 -9.45
C THR A 771 -12.86 36.75 -8.29
N ASP A 772 -13.65 35.84 -7.71
CA ASP A 772 -14.45 36.09 -6.51
C ASP A 772 -13.65 35.96 -5.21
N GLY A 773 -12.48 35.29 -5.25
CA GLY A 773 -11.66 34.97 -4.08
C GLY A 773 -12.27 33.93 -3.15
N GLU A 774 -13.28 33.20 -3.59
CA GLU A 774 -13.98 32.17 -2.80
C GLU A 774 -13.99 30.83 -3.53
N SER A 775 -14.25 30.81 -4.84
CA SER A 775 -14.35 29.58 -5.62
C SER A 775 -12.97 29.03 -5.94
N MET A 776 -12.60 27.90 -5.33
CA MET A 776 -11.29 27.30 -5.56
C MET A 776 -11.16 26.72 -6.96
N VAL A 777 -9.99 26.91 -7.57
CA VAL A 777 -9.59 26.34 -8.86
C VAL A 777 -8.66 25.16 -8.66
N ASP A 778 -7.65 25.33 -7.82
CA ASP A 778 -6.62 24.33 -7.48
C ASP A 778 -5.83 24.73 -6.22
N ALA A 779 -5.16 23.78 -5.56
CA ALA A 779 -4.29 24.05 -4.41
C ALA A 779 -3.09 23.08 -4.33
N MET A 780 -2.00 23.51 -3.71
CA MET A 780 -0.89 22.67 -3.25
C MET A 780 -0.98 22.58 -1.72
N ILE A 781 -1.37 21.41 -1.20
CA ILE A 781 -1.63 21.21 0.24
C ILE A 781 -0.54 20.40 0.97
N TYR A 782 0.48 19.95 0.24
CA TYR A 782 1.64 19.21 0.78
C TYR A 782 2.95 19.97 0.54
N PRO A 783 3.15 21.13 1.19
CA PRO A 783 4.40 21.87 1.06
C PRO A 783 5.57 21.06 1.62
N ILE A 784 6.65 21.00 0.85
CA ILE A 784 7.92 20.41 1.27
C ILE A 784 9.01 21.48 1.31
N ASN A 785 10.12 21.17 1.98
CA ASN A 785 11.33 21.98 1.83
C ASN A 785 12.21 21.36 0.74
N PRO A 786 12.21 21.92 -0.49
CA PRO A 786 13.01 21.37 -1.59
C PRO A 786 14.51 21.64 -1.41
N GLY A 787 14.90 22.49 -0.48
CA GLY A 787 16.26 23.01 -0.33
C GLY A 787 16.46 24.35 -1.04
N ASN A 788 17.56 25.03 -0.72
CA ASN A 788 17.78 26.40 -1.17
C ASN A 788 18.01 26.50 -2.68
N GLY A 789 17.22 27.34 -3.34
CA GLY A 789 17.26 27.57 -4.79
C GLY A 789 16.62 26.44 -5.60
N LEU A 790 15.87 25.54 -4.96
CA LEU A 790 15.12 24.48 -5.60
C LEU A 790 13.61 24.81 -5.51
N SER A 791 12.88 24.65 -6.61
CA SER A 791 11.41 24.67 -6.59
C SER A 791 10.85 23.31 -6.19
N ILE A 792 9.58 23.31 -5.81
CA ILE A 792 8.71 22.13 -5.72
C ILE A 792 7.98 22.05 -7.06
N GLU A 793 8.04 20.92 -7.73
CA GLU A 793 7.40 20.66 -9.01
C GLU A 793 6.31 19.60 -8.82
N ARG A 794 5.15 19.82 -9.45
CA ARG A 794 4.08 18.81 -9.53
C ARG A 794 4.57 17.63 -10.39
N VAL A 795 4.41 16.43 -9.86
CA VAL A 795 4.84 15.18 -10.51
C VAL A 795 3.88 14.77 -11.62
N ALA A 796 2.57 14.77 -11.37
CA ALA A 796 1.57 14.46 -12.37
C ALA A 796 0.43 15.47 -12.46
N ILE A 797 0.09 15.80 -13.71
CA ILE A 797 -0.95 16.76 -14.11
C ILE A 797 -2.34 16.08 -14.17
N ALA A 798 -2.40 14.75 -14.22
CA ALA A 798 -3.63 13.95 -14.31
C ALA A 798 -3.55 12.72 -13.39
N GLY A 799 -4.61 12.41 -12.64
CA GLY A 799 -4.62 11.37 -11.59
C GLY A 799 -5.58 11.76 -10.46
N GLY A 800 -5.61 11.00 -9.35
CA GLY A 800 -6.48 11.22 -8.19
C GLY A 800 -6.37 12.60 -7.50
N LEU A 801 -7.02 12.76 -6.34
CA LEU A 801 -6.86 13.97 -5.50
C LEU A 801 -5.39 14.16 -5.10
N ASP A 802 -5.00 15.37 -4.69
CA ASP A 802 -3.61 15.67 -4.35
C ASP A 802 -3.09 14.79 -3.22
N THR A 803 -1.85 14.34 -3.35
CA THR A 803 -1.15 13.51 -2.36
C THR A 803 0.26 14.06 -2.17
N ALA A 804 0.88 13.75 -1.03
CA ALA A 804 2.25 14.19 -0.74
C ALA A 804 3.25 13.78 -1.83
N ASP A 805 3.05 12.58 -2.41
CA ASP A 805 3.93 12.02 -3.45
C ASP A 805 3.78 12.72 -4.81
N ASN A 806 2.78 13.59 -4.97
CA ASN A 806 2.58 14.35 -6.21
C ASN A 806 3.42 15.64 -6.27
N TRP A 807 4.26 15.91 -5.27
CA TRP A 807 5.11 17.10 -5.18
C TRP A 807 6.54 16.73 -4.83
N LEU A 808 7.48 17.06 -5.72
CA LEU A 808 8.91 16.75 -5.53
C LEU A 808 9.79 17.96 -5.76
N ALA A 809 10.96 17.98 -5.13
CA ALA A 809 11.95 19.02 -5.40
C ALA A 809 12.45 18.91 -6.86
N SER A 810 12.61 20.06 -7.52
CA SER A 810 13.11 20.14 -8.89
C SER A 810 14.42 19.38 -9.08
N THR A 811 14.46 18.52 -10.09
CA THR A 811 15.69 17.84 -10.53
C THR A 811 16.41 18.62 -11.63
N CYS A 812 15.89 19.78 -12.05
CA CYS A 812 16.53 20.59 -13.07
C CYS A 812 17.93 21.01 -12.62
N GLY A 813 18.90 21.00 -13.54
CA GLY A 813 20.24 21.55 -13.26
C GLY A 813 20.25 23.05 -12.92
N SER A 814 19.17 23.77 -13.24
CA SER A 814 18.89 25.16 -12.84
C SER A 814 18.32 25.28 -11.41
N GLY A 815 17.83 24.19 -10.85
CA GLY A 815 17.05 24.14 -9.62
C GLY A 815 15.56 24.44 -9.78
N SER A 816 15.11 24.71 -11.01
CA SER A 816 13.70 24.98 -11.34
C SER A 816 13.44 24.92 -12.84
N SER A 817 12.18 24.79 -13.24
CA SER A 817 11.67 24.70 -14.62
C SER A 817 10.75 25.85 -15.09
N PRO A 818 10.82 27.10 -14.59
CA PRO A 818 9.77 28.08 -14.82
C PRO A 818 9.57 28.40 -16.30
N GLY A 819 8.35 28.21 -16.77
CA GLY A 819 7.83 28.37 -18.12
C GLY A 819 8.09 27.16 -19.03
N ALA A 820 8.49 26.02 -18.48
CA ALA A 820 8.81 24.80 -19.22
C ALA A 820 8.21 23.57 -18.52
N ASP A 821 8.33 22.39 -19.16
CA ASP A 821 7.93 21.14 -18.51
C ASP A 821 8.78 20.91 -17.25
N ASN A 822 8.13 20.44 -16.18
CA ASN A 822 8.78 20.04 -14.94
C ASN A 822 9.89 19.03 -15.21
N CYS A 823 10.98 19.13 -14.44
CA CYS A 823 12.09 18.18 -14.50
C CYS A 823 11.83 16.93 -13.67
N VAL A 824 10.91 16.99 -12.70
CA VAL A 824 10.30 15.80 -12.11
C VAL A 824 9.36 15.17 -13.14
N SER A 825 9.47 13.87 -13.39
CA SER A 825 8.68 13.16 -14.41
C SER A 825 7.39 12.56 -13.84
N THR A 826 6.42 12.34 -14.72
CA THR A 826 5.10 11.73 -14.45
C THR A 826 5.19 10.37 -13.76
N GLY A 827 4.96 10.38 -12.46
CA GLY A 827 4.62 9.24 -11.61
C GLY A 827 3.52 9.63 -10.62
N SER A 828 2.30 9.89 -11.08
CA SER A 828 1.08 9.85 -10.26
C SER A 828 -0.12 9.80 -11.22
N SER A 829 -1.17 9.00 -11.03
CA SER A 829 -1.51 8.05 -9.98
C SER A 829 -1.29 6.61 -10.45
N GLY A 830 -0.59 5.82 -9.64
CA GLY A 830 -0.51 4.35 -9.81
C GLY A 830 0.91 3.81 -10.00
N ALA A 831 1.91 4.42 -9.38
CA ALA A 831 3.21 3.83 -9.11
C ALA A 831 3.96 4.81 -8.21
N THR A 832 4.43 4.38 -7.04
CA THR A 832 5.45 5.10 -6.27
C THR A 832 6.66 5.38 -7.20
N GLU A 833 7.49 6.40 -6.97
CA GLU A 833 8.77 6.53 -7.71
C GLU A 833 9.88 5.91 -6.85
N SER A 834 10.79 5.21 -7.51
CA SER A 834 11.85 4.46 -6.86
C SER A 834 12.95 5.35 -6.24
N VAL A 835 13.55 4.90 -5.15
CA VAL A 835 14.76 5.51 -4.57
C VAL A 835 16.05 5.19 -5.36
N TYR A 836 15.97 4.40 -6.43
CA TYR A 836 17.10 3.94 -7.24
C TYR A 836 17.17 4.65 -8.60
N ASP A 837 18.35 5.16 -8.96
CA ASP A 837 18.61 5.75 -10.29
C ASP A 837 19.18 4.69 -11.27
N LEU A 838 18.29 3.81 -11.75
CA LEU A 838 18.61 2.84 -12.81
C LEU A 838 17.97 3.26 -14.13
N VAL A 839 18.67 3.04 -15.23
CA VAL A 839 18.22 3.47 -16.55
C VAL A 839 18.20 2.29 -17.54
N ILE A 840 17.05 2.02 -18.15
CA ILE A 840 16.93 1.15 -19.32
C ILE A 840 17.62 1.86 -20.51
N THR A 841 18.56 1.16 -21.14
CA THR A 841 19.47 1.72 -22.16
C THR A 841 19.37 1.03 -23.51
N GLU A 842 18.92 -0.23 -23.58
CA GLU A 842 18.77 -0.97 -24.83
C GLU A 842 17.72 -2.08 -24.69
N ILE A 843 16.88 -2.29 -25.72
CA ILE A 843 15.85 -3.33 -25.74
C ILE A 843 15.91 -4.09 -27.07
N MET A 844 15.85 -5.41 -27.02
CA MET A 844 15.72 -6.29 -28.18
C MET A 844 14.40 -7.08 -28.12
N SER A 845 13.44 -6.64 -28.93
CA SER A 845 12.08 -7.22 -29.03
C SER A 845 11.80 -7.95 -30.36
N ASN A 846 12.85 -8.22 -31.15
CA ASN A 846 12.77 -8.93 -32.43
C ASN A 846 14.15 -9.52 -32.78
N PRO A 847 14.68 -10.44 -31.95
CA PRO A 847 15.99 -11.06 -32.18
C PRO A 847 16.03 -11.94 -33.45
N LEU A 848 17.14 -12.63 -33.69
CA LEU A 848 17.21 -13.64 -34.77
C LEU A 848 16.63 -14.99 -34.34
N ASP A 849 16.60 -15.24 -33.04
CA ASP A 849 15.97 -16.38 -32.38
C ASP A 849 15.05 -15.83 -31.28
N GLU A 850 13.76 -15.77 -31.56
CA GLU A 850 12.70 -15.23 -30.68
C GLU A 850 12.47 -16.07 -29.42
N SER A 851 13.15 -17.22 -29.27
CA SER A 851 12.99 -18.09 -28.10
C SER A 851 14.08 -17.90 -27.05
N THR A 852 15.12 -17.13 -27.36
CA THR A 852 16.35 -17.05 -26.54
C THR A 852 17.06 -15.70 -26.62
N GLY A 853 16.62 -14.81 -27.50
CA GLY A 853 17.36 -13.61 -27.88
C GLY A 853 16.77 -12.31 -27.36
N GLU A 854 15.68 -12.32 -26.60
CA GLU A 854 15.11 -11.08 -26.07
C GLU A 854 15.96 -10.57 -24.91
N PHE A 855 16.10 -9.25 -24.79
CA PHE A 855 16.85 -8.66 -23.68
C PHE A 855 16.45 -7.21 -23.39
N ILE A 856 16.70 -6.81 -22.13
CA ILE A 856 16.66 -5.43 -21.64
C ILE A 856 18.03 -5.11 -21.02
N GLU A 857 18.69 -4.04 -21.46
CA GLU A 857 19.93 -3.53 -20.85
C GLU A 857 19.58 -2.41 -19.86
N ILE A 858 20.14 -2.51 -18.65
CA ILE A 858 19.98 -1.53 -17.58
C ILE A 858 21.36 -0.97 -17.21
N TYR A 859 21.41 0.31 -16.85
CA TYR A 859 22.61 1.00 -16.40
C TYR A 859 22.38 1.56 -15.00
N ASN A 860 23.31 1.32 -14.07
CA ASN A 860 23.26 1.98 -12.77
C ASN A 860 23.84 3.39 -12.88
N ASN A 861 22.97 4.38 -12.84
CA ASN A 861 23.31 5.80 -12.88
C ASN A 861 23.49 6.41 -11.47
N ASP A 862 23.15 5.65 -10.43
CA ASP A 862 23.39 5.99 -9.03
C ASP A 862 24.89 5.99 -8.67
N THR A 863 25.20 6.60 -7.54
CA THR A 863 26.50 6.62 -6.88
C THR A 863 26.73 5.42 -5.95
N ALA A 864 25.68 4.66 -5.62
CA ALA A 864 25.72 3.45 -4.80
C ALA A 864 25.51 2.17 -5.64
N SER A 865 26.01 1.03 -5.12
CA SER A 865 25.67 -0.26 -5.73
C SER A 865 24.23 -0.59 -5.41
N ILE A 866 23.47 -1.04 -6.40
CA ILE A 866 22.04 -1.34 -6.27
C ILE A 866 21.87 -2.85 -6.38
N ASP A 867 21.11 -3.42 -5.45
CA ASP A 867 20.72 -4.82 -5.53
C ASP A 867 19.43 -4.92 -6.35
N LEU A 868 19.52 -5.57 -7.51
CA LEU A 868 18.41 -5.72 -8.46
C LEU A 868 17.52 -6.93 -8.15
N LEU A 869 17.76 -7.59 -7.01
CA LEU A 869 17.03 -8.77 -6.58
C LEU A 869 15.55 -8.43 -6.32
N TYR A 870 14.66 -9.16 -6.98
CA TYR A 870 13.20 -9.02 -6.89
C TYR A 870 12.60 -7.77 -7.55
N MET A 871 13.39 -6.89 -8.18
CA MET A 871 12.85 -5.80 -9.00
C MET A 871 11.93 -6.36 -10.10
N VAL A 872 10.95 -5.59 -10.55
CA VAL A 872 9.90 -6.10 -11.44
C VAL A 872 10.02 -5.49 -12.83
N VAL A 873 9.91 -6.29 -13.88
CA VAL A 873 9.80 -5.83 -15.27
C VAL A 873 8.38 -6.10 -15.76
N TRP A 874 7.79 -5.14 -16.45
CA TRP A 874 6.48 -5.27 -17.08
C TRP A 874 6.56 -4.85 -18.56
N ASP A 875 6.03 -5.66 -19.47
CA ASP A 875 6.03 -5.37 -20.91
C ASP A 875 4.72 -4.72 -21.41
N GLY A 876 3.79 -4.39 -20.50
CA GLY A 876 2.44 -3.97 -20.85
C GLY A 876 1.39 -5.10 -20.82
N ASP A 877 1.83 -6.36 -20.79
CA ASP A 877 0.98 -7.56 -20.84
C ASP A 877 1.20 -8.51 -19.65
N ALA A 878 2.45 -8.71 -19.18
CA ALA A 878 2.80 -9.59 -18.06
C ALA A 878 3.97 -9.07 -17.21
N LEU A 879 3.92 -9.33 -15.91
CA LEU A 879 4.93 -8.95 -14.92
C LEU A 879 5.93 -10.07 -14.70
N ASP A 880 7.18 -9.70 -14.55
CA ASP A 880 8.31 -10.58 -14.30
C ASP A 880 9.18 -10.09 -13.17
N THR A 881 9.71 -11.00 -12.37
CA THR A 881 10.64 -10.68 -11.28
C THR A 881 12.11 -10.87 -11.71
N VAL A 882 12.97 -9.90 -11.41
CA VAL A 882 14.37 -9.78 -11.85
C VAL A 882 15.35 -10.41 -10.86
N PHE A 883 16.35 -11.07 -11.44
CA PHE A 883 17.19 -12.04 -10.79
C PHE A 883 18.57 -12.18 -11.41
N GLY A 884 19.58 -12.60 -10.65
CA GLY A 884 20.88 -12.95 -11.22
C GLY A 884 20.81 -14.21 -12.11
N PHE A 885 21.52 -14.21 -13.24
CA PHE A 885 21.38 -15.23 -14.30
C PHE A 885 22.06 -16.57 -13.98
N THR A 886 23.22 -16.56 -13.30
CA THR A 886 24.00 -17.78 -12.98
C THR A 886 24.15 -18.07 -11.49
N ASP A 887 24.18 -16.99 -10.68
CA ASP A 887 24.01 -16.96 -9.23
C ASP A 887 22.88 -15.96 -9.00
N ILE A 888 21.90 -16.28 -8.16
CA ILE A 888 20.69 -15.50 -8.16
C ILE A 888 20.73 -14.24 -7.34
N TYR A 889 21.57 -14.29 -6.33
CA TYR A 889 21.85 -13.19 -5.45
C TYR A 889 23.04 -12.38 -6.00
N ASP A 890 23.59 -12.77 -7.16
CA ASP A 890 24.50 -11.95 -7.95
C ASP A 890 23.67 -10.97 -8.79
N THR A 891 23.10 -10.01 -8.08
CA THR A 891 22.19 -8.97 -8.55
C THR A 891 22.70 -7.58 -8.22
N ILE A 892 23.86 -7.48 -7.57
CA ILE A 892 24.45 -6.21 -7.17
C ILE A 892 25.11 -5.56 -8.39
N LEU A 893 24.48 -4.51 -8.91
CA LEU A 893 25.01 -3.68 -9.98
C LEU A 893 25.76 -2.49 -9.39
N ALA A 894 27.07 -2.40 -9.64
CA ALA A 894 27.88 -1.30 -9.11
C ALA A 894 27.63 0.03 -9.88
N PRO A 895 27.93 1.20 -9.27
CA PRO A 895 27.82 2.50 -9.92
C PRO A 895 28.52 2.54 -11.28
N GLY A 896 27.79 2.93 -12.32
CA GLY A 896 28.33 3.08 -13.68
C GLY A 896 28.56 1.76 -14.43
N GLU A 897 28.06 0.64 -13.92
CA GLU A 897 28.06 -0.65 -14.62
C GLU A 897 26.72 -0.91 -15.34
N TYR A 898 26.76 -1.84 -16.30
CA TYR A 898 25.58 -2.27 -17.06
C TYR A 898 25.17 -3.67 -16.64
N ALA A 899 23.86 -3.89 -16.53
CA ALA A 899 23.23 -5.18 -16.44
C ALA A 899 22.47 -5.51 -17.74
N VAL A 900 22.34 -6.80 -18.04
CA VAL A 900 21.51 -7.29 -19.15
C VAL A 900 20.55 -8.34 -18.61
N ILE A 901 19.25 -8.04 -18.62
CA ILE A 901 18.18 -9.00 -18.36
C ILE A 901 17.93 -9.76 -19.65
N LEU A 902 18.07 -11.09 -19.60
CA LEU A 902 17.90 -12.00 -20.72
C LEU A 902 16.77 -12.99 -20.43
N ASP A 903 16.22 -13.58 -21.48
CA ASP A 903 15.40 -14.78 -21.35
C ASP A 903 16.15 -15.86 -20.56
N VAL A 904 15.43 -16.60 -19.71
CA VAL A 904 16.03 -17.72 -18.95
C VAL A 904 16.67 -18.78 -19.86
N ASN A 905 16.18 -18.86 -21.11
CA ASN A 905 16.64 -19.82 -22.11
C ASN A 905 17.81 -19.31 -22.97
N TYR A 906 18.36 -18.13 -22.69
CA TYR A 906 19.45 -17.53 -23.46
C TYR A 906 20.59 -18.52 -23.73
N ALA A 907 20.91 -18.71 -25.01
CA ALA A 907 21.78 -19.79 -25.48
C ALA A 907 23.14 -19.29 -26.00
N GLY A 908 23.52 -18.05 -25.65
CA GLY A 908 24.75 -17.42 -26.14
C GLY A 908 24.57 -16.74 -27.50
N ASP A 909 23.36 -16.26 -27.80
CA ASP A 909 22.96 -15.58 -29.03
C ASP A 909 23.79 -14.30 -29.29
N TYR A 910 24.31 -13.70 -28.22
CA TYR A 910 25.17 -12.54 -28.26
C TYR A 910 26.63 -12.92 -27.98
N SER A 911 27.43 -12.97 -29.05
CA SER A 911 28.87 -13.24 -28.96
C SER A 911 29.72 -12.16 -28.25
N ALA A 912 29.08 -11.14 -27.68
CA ALA A 912 29.69 -9.86 -27.33
C ALA A 912 29.35 -9.29 -25.93
N ILE A 913 28.62 -9.98 -25.06
CA ILE A 913 28.39 -9.45 -23.70
C ILE A 913 29.72 -9.42 -22.93
N PRO A 914 30.19 -8.25 -22.43
CA PRO A 914 31.44 -8.16 -21.69
C PRO A 914 31.40 -8.96 -20.41
N THR A 915 32.54 -9.53 -20.00
CA THR A 915 32.65 -10.30 -18.73
C THR A 915 32.47 -9.46 -17.47
N GLY A 916 32.30 -8.14 -17.59
CA GLY A 916 32.03 -7.22 -16.49
C GLY A 916 30.65 -6.56 -16.56
N ALA A 917 29.79 -6.99 -17.49
CA ALA A 917 28.37 -6.67 -17.42
C ALA A 917 27.70 -7.68 -16.50
N LEU A 918 26.83 -7.21 -15.61
CA LEU A 918 25.99 -8.07 -14.78
C LEU A 918 24.98 -8.77 -15.69
N ILE A 919 24.78 -10.07 -15.51
CA ILE A 919 23.79 -10.79 -16.32
C ILE A 919 22.65 -11.21 -15.40
N LEU A 920 21.45 -10.81 -15.78
CA LEU A 920 20.21 -11.01 -15.06
C LEU A 920 19.22 -11.80 -15.93
N THR A 921 18.18 -12.32 -15.30
CA THR A 921 17.07 -13.03 -15.91
C THR A 921 15.76 -12.67 -15.22
N VAL A 922 14.65 -13.08 -15.82
CA VAL A 922 13.31 -13.01 -15.24
C VAL A 922 12.89 -14.34 -14.61
N ASP A 923 11.72 -14.36 -13.97
CA ASP A 923 11.23 -15.48 -13.17
C ASP A 923 10.55 -16.57 -14.00
N ASP A 924 10.21 -16.30 -15.25
CA ASP A 924 9.66 -17.28 -16.18
C ASP A 924 10.52 -17.50 -17.45
N SER A 925 9.93 -18.08 -18.51
CA SER A 925 10.67 -18.50 -19.71
C SER A 925 11.05 -17.37 -20.67
N ASN A 926 10.31 -16.25 -20.64
CA ASN A 926 10.47 -15.12 -21.55
C ASN A 926 10.39 -13.81 -20.76
N ILE A 927 10.98 -12.73 -21.25
CA ILE A 927 10.74 -11.40 -20.66
C ILE A 927 9.32 -10.93 -20.98
N GLY A 928 8.57 -10.55 -19.95
CA GLY A 928 7.13 -10.30 -19.95
C GLY A 928 6.36 -11.54 -20.39
N SER A 929 5.56 -11.40 -21.45
CA SER A 929 4.94 -12.54 -22.13
C SER A 929 5.68 -12.98 -23.41
N GLY A 930 6.87 -12.40 -23.62
CA GLY A 930 7.67 -12.40 -24.85
C GLY A 930 7.61 -11.01 -25.51
N LEU A 931 8.76 -10.32 -25.59
CA LEU A 931 8.84 -8.93 -26.02
C LEU A 931 8.51 -8.77 -27.52
N SER A 932 7.36 -8.19 -27.83
CA SER A 932 6.98 -7.76 -29.17
C SER A 932 7.48 -6.35 -29.51
N THR A 933 7.57 -6.04 -30.81
CA THR A 933 7.95 -4.69 -31.30
C THR A 933 6.94 -3.58 -30.96
N ASN A 934 5.78 -3.92 -30.39
CA ASN A 934 4.78 -2.96 -29.92
C ASN A 934 4.73 -2.88 -28.39
N ASP A 935 5.59 -3.60 -27.68
CA ASP A 935 5.47 -3.76 -26.24
C ASP A 935 6.30 -2.68 -25.56
N PRO A 936 5.69 -1.85 -24.69
CA PRO A 936 6.47 -1.00 -23.81
C PRO A 936 7.28 -1.88 -22.84
N VAL A 937 8.22 -1.27 -22.11
CA VAL A 937 8.91 -1.95 -21.01
C VAL A 937 8.98 -1.01 -19.82
N PHE A 938 8.57 -1.47 -18.65
CA PHE A 938 8.64 -0.73 -17.40
C PHE A 938 9.47 -1.54 -16.40
N LEU A 939 10.33 -0.86 -15.64
CA LEU A 939 11.14 -1.44 -14.58
C LEU A 939 10.68 -0.82 -13.26
N TYR A 940 10.36 -1.64 -12.27
CA TYR A 940 9.90 -1.26 -10.94
C TYR A 940 10.80 -1.82 -9.84
N GLU A 941 10.71 -1.28 -8.62
CA GLU A 941 11.32 -1.88 -7.43
C GLU A 941 10.69 -3.24 -7.09
N SER A 942 11.21 -3.86 -6.04
CA SER A 942 10.71 -5.14 -5.55
C SER A 942 9.29 -5.12 -5.00
N ASP A 943 8.72 -3.93 -4.77
CA ASP A 943 7.31 -3.74 -4.39
C ASP A 943 6.35 -3.86 -5.58
N GLY A 944 6.85 -3.89 -6.82
CA GLY A 944 6.05 -3.96 -8.04
C GLY A 944 5.17 -2.73 -8.30
N ALA A 945 5.37 -1.66 -7.53
CA ALA A 945 4.62 -0.43 -7.61
C ALA A 945 5.55 0.76 -7.84
N SER A 946 6.76 0.76 -7.31
CA SER A 946 7.68 1.89 -7.44
C SER A 946 8.39 1.89 -8.80
N LEU A 947 7.99 2.75 -9.74
CA LEU A 947 8.59 2.81 -11.07
C LEU A 947 10.03 3.34 -10.97
N ILE A 948 10.95 2.68 -11.69
CA ILE A 948 12.38 3.01 -11.76
C ILE A 948 12.72 3.68 -13.10
N ASP A 949 12.39 3.04 -14.23
CA ASP A 949 12.54 3.61 -15.58
C ASP A 949 11.61 2.90 -16.57
N SER A 950 11.42 3.49 -17.75
CA SER A 950 10.53 2.95 -18.76
C SER A 950 10.99 3.15 -20.21
N TYR A 951 10.36 2.38 -21.09
CA TYR A 951 10.36 2.46 -22.53
C TYR A 951 8.92 2.44 -23.02
N SER A 952 8.31 3.62 -23.14
CA SER A 952 6.90 3.82 -23.46
C SER A 952 6.65 3.97 -24.97
N TYR A 953 7.71 3.95 -25.78
CA TYR A 953 7.65 4.23 -27.23
C TYR A 953 8.14 3.06 -28.07
N PRO A 954 7.45 1.90 -28.02
CA PRO A 954 7.81 0.72 -28.78
C PRO A 954 7.86 1.00 -30.28
N THR A 955 8.97 0.61 -30.91
CA THR A 955 9.18 0.74 -32.35
C THR A 955 9.93 -0.45 -32.93
N ASP A 956 9.49 -0.92 -34.09
CA ASP A 956 10.15 -2.02 -34.79
C ASP A 956 11.51 -1.61 -35.37
N ALA A 957 12.58 -2.01 -34.69
CA ALA A 957 13.96 -1.90 -35.16
C ALA A 957 14.27 -2.86 -36.32
N GLY A 958 13.42 -3.85 -36.61
CA GLY A 958 13.61 -4.92 -37.58
C GLY A 958 14.52 -6.04 -37.08
N ASN A 959 14.35 -7.24 -37.65
CA ASN A 959 14.98 -8.47 -37.15
C ASN A 959 16.47 -8.38 -36.83
N GLY A 960 16.82 -8.86 -35.64
CA GLY A 960 18.17 -8.91 -35.08
C GLY A 960 18.73 -7.53 -34.74
N LYS A 961 17.88 -6.53 -34.46
CA LYS A 961 18.30 -5.19 -34.09
C LYS A 961 17.52 -4.67 -32.90
N SER A 962 18.22 -4.05 -31.97
CA SER A 962 17.65 -3.43 -30.79
C SER A 962 17.27 -1.97 -31.03
N ILE A 963 16.46 -1.46 -30.11
CA ILE A 963 16.26 -0.03 -29.87
C ILE A 963 17.19 0.37 -28.72
N VAL A 964 17.92 1.48 -28.88
CA VAL A 964 18.90 2.00 -27.92
C VAL A 964 18.56 3.42 -27.52
N LYS A 965 18.79 3.75 -26.25
CA LYS A 965 18.68 5.11 -25.72
C LYS A 965 19.88 5.93 -26.24
N THR A 966 19.63 7.13 -26.79
CA THR A 966 20.70 7.98 -27.36
C THR A 966 21.45 8.78 -26.31
N SER A 967 20.80 9.05 -25.17
CA SER A 967 21.35 9.73 -24.01
C SER A 967 20.73 9.16 -22.75
N ILE A 968 21.57 8.63 -21.86
CA ILE A 968 21.18 8.13 -20.53
C ILE A 968 20.57 9.24 -19.67
N ALA A 969 21.08 10.48 -19.81
CA ALA A 969 20.61 11.65 -19.08
C ALA A 969 19.32 12.28 -19.65
N ALA A 970 18.73 11.70 -20.68
CA ALA A 970 17.44 12.16 -21.22
C ALA A 970 16.38 11.12 -20.85
N GLY A 971 15.21 11.59 -20.42
CA GLY A 971 14.10 10.72 -20.02
C GLY A 971 13.55 9.87 -21.16
N ASP A 972 12.56 9.05 -20.82
CA ASP A 972 11.81 8.24 -21.78
C ASP A 972 10.98 9.14 -22.69
N THR A 973 11.49 9.41 -23.90
CA THR A 973 10.79 10.17 -24.93
C THR A 973 11.01 9.49 -26.27
N ALA A 974 10.02 9.55 -27.16
CA ALA A 974 10.12 8.93 -28.49
C ALA A 974 11.37 9.36 -29.29
N ALA A 975 11.90 10.55 -29.03
CA ALA A 975 13.10 11.08 -29.69
C ALA A 975 14.41 10.51 -29.14
N ASN A 976 14.42 10.02 -27.90
CA ASN A 976 15.61 9.47 -27.24
C ASN A 976 15.84 7.99 -27.58
N TRP A 977 14.86 7.32 -28.18
CA TRP A 977 14.97 5.93 -28.61
C TRP A 977 15.22 5.82 -30.10
N VAL A 978 16.30 5.16 -30.48
CA VAL A 978 16.64 4.95 -31.89
C VAL A 978 17.05 3.52 -32.15
N LYS A 979 16.83 3.08 -33.38
CA LYS A 979 17.35 1.81 -33.87
C LYS A 979 18.88 1.75 -33.77
N SER A 980 19.39 0.66 -33.19
CA SER A 980 20.82 0.43 -33.05
C SER A 980 21.55 0.48 -34.39
N THR A 981 22.70 1.16 -34.38
CA THR A 981 23.60 1.31 -35.52
C THR A 981 24.80 0.36 -35.46
N CYS A 982 24.87 -0.48 -34.42
CA CYS A 982 25.95 -1.44 -34.23
C CYS A 982 26.02 -2.38 -35.44
N SER A 983 27.23 -2.74 -35.86
CA SER A 983 27.42 -3.67 -36.98
C SER A 983 26.86 -5.09 -36.69
N THR A 984 26.73 -5.42 -35.40
CA THR A 984 26.11 -6.61 -34.82
C THR A 984 24.60 -6.54 -34.70
N GLY A 985 24.02 -5.33 -34.78
CA GLY A 985 22.59 -5.09 -34.57
C GLY A 985 22.21 -4.66 -33.14
N SER A 986 23.06 -4.92 -32.15
CA SER A 986 22.88 -4.56 -30.73
C SER A 986 24.22 -4.47 -29.99
N SER A 987 24.21 -3.99 -28.75
CA SER A 987 25.37 -3.77 -27.86
C SER A 987 25.16 -4.21 -26.39
N PRO A 988 24.55 -5.39 -26.11
CA PRO A 988 24.22 -5.77 -24.73
C PRO A 988 25.46 -5.82 -23.81
N GLY A 989 25.34 -5.13 -22.67
CA GLY A 989 26.34 -4.97 -21.62
C GLY A 989 27.47 -3.98 -21.95
N GLN A 990 27.37 -3.21 -23.04
CA GLN A 990 28.45 -2.35 -23.52
C GLN A 990 28.13 -0.85 -23.47
N GLY A 991 26.85 -0.49 -23.35
CA GLY A 991 26.35 0.88 -23.31
C GLY A 991 26.51 1.70 -24.59
N THR A 992 27.44 1.34 -25.48
CA THR A 992 27.62 1.94 -26.81
C THR A 992 28.19 0.93 -27.81
N CYS A 993 27.90 1.13 -29.10
CA CYS A 993 28.47 0.31 -30.17
C CYS A 993 30.02 0.39 -30.22
N PRO A 994 30.75 -0.75 -30.27
CA PRO A 994 32.19 -0.80 -30.48
C PRO A 994 32.70 -0.36 -31.86
#